data_AF-A0A7S4PS55-F1
#
_entry.id   AF-A0A7S4PS55-F1
#
_cell.length_a   1.000
_cell.length_b   1.000
_cell.length_c   1.000
_cell.angle_alpha   90.00
_cell.angle_beta   90.00
_cell.angle_gamma   90.00
#
_symmetry.space_group_name_H-M   'P 1'
#
loop_
_entity.id
_entity.type
_entity.pdbx_description
1 polymer ?
#
loop_
_entity_poly.entity_id
_entity_poly.type
_entity_poly.pdbx_seq_one_letter_code
_entity_poly.pdbx_strand_id
1 'polypeptide(L)'
;ELRLRPAPLRGGEARPETMSRPAQRPAGETSLNCPLGGRKEALARAASQRRGSGGGPEATVEAAPAPPRWQELAGQVTSHCCYADVGGRPARWFRIIGEYAYMRPVPKVESKLMGIMQRGGLLHAFQNEVHDENGHAWVELTPLMKWRLHLNAEQTSHVYTLIDGTDWGAGMLLDELQEDEWPRPDFAERFGLRWMVLDDHAFRPRDARGRVNPDAAKDKFLCHWDHDPPRDAALLERSPGRALARWAERDAAPSSRLGACCMLRGAPAACVRSWLLYHLRIGFHCLYLFFDDPDDPSLHAAKEVATLVQLPRAVHIRACSQAWWAQQRLRSRFYRYRHLKWAAPVVDANECIGDVQSRQQLCVDLAIQDALQDRINWLVHIDIDELLYFPQWRHRENAPAWFASVEPHVDLIKFHNHECVPEDMEVGDWFRDVTLFKPAVRFLVWPDDPFPPPEVTPPPSEDDKAQSDEDKDDEEGSSKRPPRGNAFDEVLKTIAFARSRHTKQLELNLPEPPRRRRARARAAARRRRLGPGAAAEPDDDAGLPETFTHFLAYANGKCAVRLRALQDRRGAPVVDSLPLPCGVHSFMGGVVDGDKGPVPRLRRVRMDGDSDPGVLHYANCGFSYWIKKYEILGRFPDIVNRKQNTMRAHLAARDLVLRHDRHDMALYYRMFVMSNLIGELPLLFSRGLVVRVDGARQVMERAHREWEAAREGRAQEADGPDGAGEARAARPACGAAGG
;
A
#
# COMPACT_ATOMS: atom_id res chain seq x y z
N GLU A 1 37.35 40.95 -20.75
CA GLU A 1 36.74 41.41 -19.48
C GLU A 1 35.23 41.21 -19.53
N LEU A 2 34.58 40.95 -18.38
CA LEU A 2 33.20 41.37 -18.02
C LEU A 2 32.83 40.68 -16.69
N ARG A 3 32.93 41.42 -15.59
CA ARG A 3 32.50 40.97 -14.26
C ARG A 3 31.04 41.34 -14.05
N LEU A 4 30.19 40.39 -13.65
CA LEU A 4 28.89 40.68 -13.05
C LEU A 4 28.95 40.39 -11.55
N ARG A 5 28.43 41.33 -10.74
CA ARG A 5 28.38 41.25 -9.27
C ARG A 5 27.07 40.57 -8.82
N PRO A 6 27.07 39.76 -7.76
CA PRO A 6 25.85 39.40 -7.04
C PRO A 6 25.44 40.50 -6.04
N ALA A 7 24.14 40.57 -5.75
CA ALA A 7 23.56 41.43 -4.70
C ALA A 7 23.56 40.72 -3.33
N PRO A 8 23.55 41.46 -2.19
CA PRO A 8 23.71 40.87 -0.87
C PRO A 8 22.39 40.32 -0.28
N LEU A 9 22.45 39.14 0.33
CA LEU A 9 21.41 38.63 1.22
C LEU A 9 21.62 39.17 2.64
N ARG A 10 20.51 39.53 3.32
CA ARG A 10 20.52 39.93 4.73
C ARG A 10 20.64 38.70 5.63
N GLY A 11 21.52 38.76 6.63
CA GLY A 11 21.62 37.74 7.67
C GLY A 11 20.57 37.90 8.77
N GLY A 12 20.25 36.80 9.44
CA GLY A 12 19.53 36.76 10.71
C GLY A 12 20.24 35.78 11.64
N GLU A 13 20.58 36.23 12.84
CA GLU A 13 21.29 35.43 13.84
C GLU A 13 20.33 34.53 14.62
N ALA A 14 20.82 33.38 15.10
CA ALA A 14 20.13 32.53 16.07
C ALA A 14 21.11 32.11 17.18
N ARG A 15 20.66 32.14 18.44
CA ARG A 15 21.37 31.59 19.61
C ARG A 15 20.65 30.33 20.13
N PRO A 16 21.35 29.36 20.73
CA PRO A 16 20.74 28.07 21.12
C PRO A 16 20.65 27.84 22.65
N GLU A 17 20.06 26.68 23.01
CA GLU A 17 20.19 25.94 24.30
C GLU A 17 19.48 26.52 25.56
N THR A 18 19.07 25.74 26.58
CA THR A 18 19.14 24.29 26.89
C THR A 18 17.99 23.88 27.84
N MET A 19 17.67 22.58 28.00
CA MET A 19 16.96 22.07 29.20
C MET A 19 17.36 20.63 29.57
N SER A 20 17.33 20.33 30.87
CA SER A 20 17.95 19.14 31.51
C SER A 20 16.92 18.23 32.19
N ARG A 21 17.24 16.92 32.28
CA ARG A 21 16.55 15.93 33.13
C ARG A 21 17.06 15.98 34.59
N PRO A 22 16.38 15.33 35.54
CA PRO A 22 16.89 14.04 36.03
C PRO A 22 15.81 12.96 36.28
N ALA A 23 16.24 11.79 36.76
CA ALA A 23 15.41 10.61 37.08
C ALA A 23 15.71 10.11 38.49
N GLN A 24 14.87 9.23 39.07
CA GLN A 24 15.30 8.19 40.02
C GLN A 24 14.22 7.12 40.35
N ARG A 25 14.69 5.91 40.67
CA ARG A 25 14.03 4.75 41.35
C ARG A 25 14.47 4.77 42.86
N PRO A 26 14.27 3.77 43.77
CA PRO A 26 13.83 2.37 43.61
C PRO A 26 13.04 1.65 44.76
N ALA A 27 12.72 0.37 44.49
CA ALA A 27 12.75 -0.84 45.37
C ALA A 27 11.86 -0.99 46.63
N GLY A 28 11.46 -2.24 46.91
CA GLY A 28 10.87 -2.68 48.20
C GLY A 28 10.27 -4.09 48.19
N GLU A 29 10.58 -4.89 49.22
CA GLU A 29 10.22 -6.32 49.38
C GLU A 29 9.71 -6.55 50.83
N THR A 30 9.10 -7.66 51.28
CA THR A 30 9.09 -9.07 50.80
C THR A 30 7.91 -9.86 51.42
N SER A 31 7.46 -10.94 50.75
CA SER A 31 7.11 -12.25 51.37
C SER A 31 5.77 -12.52 52.12
N LEU A 32 5.26 -13.75 51.87
CA LEU A 32 4.68 -14.77 52.79
C LEU A 32 3.17 -14.84 53.15
N ASN A 33 2.65 -16.05 52.85
CA ASN A 33 1.68 -16.90 53.58
C ASN A 33 0.15 -16.71 53.44
N CYS A 34 -0.44 -17.68 52.73
CA CYS A 34 -1.82 -18.16 52.86
C CYS A 34 -2.06 -18.82 54.25
N PRO A 35 -3.31 -19.02 54.72
CA PRO A 35 -3.99 -20.28 54.38
C PRO A 35 -5.54 -20.31 54.30
N LEU A 36 -6.03 -21.12 53.36
CA LEU A 36 -7.11 -22.12 53.47
C LEU A 36 -8.55 -21.76 53.93
N GLY A 37 -9.52 -22.10 53.05
CA GLY A 37 -10.89 -22.52 53.39
C GLY A 37 -11.99 -21.73 52.64
N GLY A 38 -12.99 -22.33 52.00
CA GLY A 38 -13.26 -23.74 51.69
C GLY A 38 -14.77 -24.06 51.60
N ARG A 39 -15.21 -24.77 50.54
CA ARG A 39 -16.59 -25.31 50.32
C ARG A 39 -17.69 -24.23 50.07
N LYS A 40 -18.84 -24.50 49.42
CA LYS A 40 -19.33 -25.55 48.49
C LYS A 40 -20.71 -25.09 47.98
N GLU A 41 -21.07 -25.45 46.73
CA GLU A 41 -22.44 -25.80 46.27
C GLU A 41 -23.57 -24.74 46.39
N ALA A 42 -24.68 -24.76 45.63
CA ALA A 42 -24.99 -25.22 44.26
C ALA A 42 -26.45 -24.80 43.93
N LEU A 43 -26.85 -24.93 42.66
CA LEU A 43 -28.25 -24.97 42.15
C LEU A 43 -29.08 -23.66 42.17
N ALA A 44 -30.17 -23.50 41.39
CA ALA A 44 -30.49 -23.91 40.00
C ALA A 44 -31.92 -23.44 39.61
N ARG A 45 -32.13 -23.10 38.32
CA ARG A 45 -33.46 -23.02 37.63
C ARG A 45 -34.42 -21.91 38.15
N ALA A 46 -35.47 -21.48 37.44
CA ALA A 46 -36.06 -21.87 36.15
C ALA A 46 -36.65 -20.65 35.40
N ALA A 47 -36.88 -20.79 34.09
CA ALA A 47 -37.67 -19.86 33.28
C ALA A 47 -39.14 -20.31 33.17
N SER A 48 -40.09 -19.40 32.86
CA SER A 48 -41.29 -19.73 32.05
C SER A 48 -42.17 -18.51 31.66
N GLN A 49 -42.50 -18.42 30.36
CA GLN A 49 -43.77 -17.95 29.75
C GLN A 49 -44.38 -16.55 30.02
N ARG A 50 -44.82 -15.89 28.93
CA ARG A 50 -46.27 -15.82 28.57
C ARG A 50 -46.53 -15.39 27.11
N ARG A 51 -47.75 -15.67 26.63
CA ARG A 51 -48.31 -15.33 25.31
C ARG A 51 -49.53 -14.40 25.45
N GLY A 52 -49.86 -13.67 24.39
CA GLY A 52 -51.18 -13.08 24.07
C GLY A 52 -51.00 -11.94 23.04
N SER A 53 -51.59 -11.92 21.83
CA SER A 53 -52.95 -12.18 21.31
C SER A 53 -53.91 -10.99 21.46
N GLY A 54 -54.31 -10.39 20.33
CA GLY A 54 -55.35 -9.36 20.23
C GLY A 54 -55.21 -8.58 18.92
N GLY A 55 -56.31 -8.33 18.21
CA GLY A 55 -56.30 -7.59 16.95
C GLY A 55 -57.56 -6.75 16.75
N GLY A 56 -57.51 -5.82 15.80
CA GLY A 56 -58.61 -4.97 15.36
C GLY A 56 -58.22 -4.23 14.06
N PRO A 57 -59.17 -3.91 13.16
CA PRO A 57 -58.85 -3.25 11.89
C PRO A 57 -58.84 -1.72 12.05
N GLU A 58 -57.79 -1.06 11.57
CA GLU A 58 -57.62 0.39 11.66
C GLU A 58 -57.66 1.07 10.28
N ALA A 59 -57.94 2.37 10.28
CA ALA A 59 -58.28 3.13 9.07
C ALA A 59 -57.11 3.33 8.10
N THR A 60 -57.39 3.31 6.80
CA THR A 60 -56.41 3.58 5.74
C THR A 60 -56.04 5.06 5.69
N VAL A 61 -54.98 5.43 6.43
CA VAL A 61 -54.20 6.65 6.19
C VAL A 61 -53.34 6.44 4.94
N GLU A 62 -53.25 7.44 4.06
CA GLU A 62 -52.32 7.38 2.93
C GLU A 62 -50.88 7.23 3.45
N ALA A 63 -50.25 6.12 3.10
CA ALA A 63 -48.92 5.80 3.58
C ALA A 63 -47.89 6.81 3.07
N ALA A 64 -47.16 7.43 4.00
CA ALA A 64 -45.94 8.14 3.66
C ALA A 64 -45.00 7.21 2.85
N PRO A 65 -44.24 7.73 1.87
CA PRO A 65 -43.36 6.91 1.05
C PRO A 65 -42.43 6.11 1.96
N ALA A 66 -42.38 4.79 1.71
CA ALA A 66 -41.63 3.87 2.55
C ALA A 66 -40.20 4.39 2.77
N PRO A 67 -39.72 4.43 4.03
CA PRO A 67 -38.38 4.93 4.32
C PRO A 67 -37.37 4.12 3.48
N PRO A 68 -36.40 4.77 2.82
CA PRO A 68 -35.47 4.08 1.93
C PRO A 68 -34.81 2.92 2.68
N ARG A 69 -34.71 1.74 2.03
CA ARG A 69 -34.39 0.43 2.62
C ARG A 69 -33.24 0.40 3.65
N TRP A 70 -32.30 1.33 3.58
CA TRP A 70 -31.24 1.51 4.59
C TRP A 70 -31.74 2.00 5.96
N GLN A 71 -32.81 2.79 6.04
CA GLN A 71 -33.46 3.19 7.29
C GLN A 71 -34.22 2.04 7.94
N GLU A 72 -34.88 1.19 7.14
CA GLU A 72 -35.55 -0.02 7.61
C GLU A 72 -34.52 -1.03 8.14
N LEU A 73 -33.40 -1.24 7.44
CA LEU A 73 -32.25 -2.01 7.95
C LEU A 73 -31.65 -1.37 9.22
N ALA A 74 -31.41 -0.06 9.23
CA ALA A 74 -30.87 0.62 10.40
C ALA A 74 -31.79 0.51 11.63
N GLY A 75 -33.10 0.51 11.43
CA GLY A 75 -34.11 0.28 12.48
C GLY A 75 -34.26 -1.18 12.91
N GLN A 76 -33.77 -2.15 12.14
CA GLN A 76 -33.70 -3.56 12.54
C GLN A 76 -32.39 -3.90 13.28
N VAL A 77 -31.32 -3.11 13.08
CA VAL A 77 -30.00 -3.34 13.73
C VAL A 77 -29.87 -2.60 15.08
N THR A 78 -30.84 -1.79 15.49
CA THR A 78 -30.88 -1.16 16.82
C THR A 78 -31.14 -2.14 17.98
N SER A 79 -31.55 -3.38 17.71
CA SER A 79 -32.00 -4.35 18.73
C SER A 79 -31.02 -5.49 19.04
N HIS A 80 -29.84 -5.53 18.42
CA HIS A 80 -28.85 -6.57 18.70
C HIS A 80 -27.83 -6.09 19.73
N CYS A 81 -27.99 -6.61 20.96
CA CYS A 81 -27.03 -6.59 22.07
C CYS A 81 -25.62 -6.94 21.55
N CYS A 82 -24.77 -5.93 21.34
CA CYS A 82 -23.67 -6.00 20.38
C CYS A 82 -22.52 -6.88 20.88
N TYR A 83 -22.62 -8.18 20.56
CA TYR A 83 -21.68 -9.24 20.92
C TYR A 83 -21.72 -9.63 22.41
N ALA A 84 -22.94 -9.83 22.93
CA ALA A 84 -23.16 -10.63 24.13
C ALA A 84 -22.71 -12.10 23.95
N ASP A 85 -22.61 -12.57 22.69
CA ASP A 85 -22.08 -13.88 22.31
C ASP A 85 -21.17 -13.71 21.06
N VAL A 86 -20.00 -14.36 21.09
CA VAL A 86 -19.09 -14.53 19.95
C VAL A 86 -18.75 -16.01 19.80
N GLY A 87 -19.33 -16.66 18.78
CA GLY A 87 -19.04 -18.05 18.44
C GLY A 87 -19.59 -19.10 19.43
N GLY A 88 -20.68 -18.78 20.12
CA GLY A 88 -21.26 -19.61 21.19
C GLY A 88 -20.61 -19.38 22.56
N ARG A 89 -19.74 -18.37 22.70
CA ARG A 89 -19.09 -17.97 23.96
C ARG A 89 -19.62 -16.59 24.37
N PRO A 90 -20.12 -16.40 25.60
CA PRO A 90 -20.55 -15.09 26.05
C PRO A 90 -19.38 -14.10 26.10
N ALA A 91 -19.64 -12.84 25.78
CA ALA A 91 -18.65 -11.77 25.75
C ALA A 91 -19.25 -10.44 26.26
N ARG A 92 -18.38 -9.57 26.77
CA ARG A 92 -18.73 -8.34 27.49
C ARG A 92 -17.81 -7.18 27.10
N TRP A 93 -18.32 -5.97 27.31
CA TRP A 93 -17.56 -4.74 27.12
C TRP A 93 -16.99 -4.23 28.44
N PHE A 94 -15.73 -3.82 28.40
CA PHE A 94 -15.00 -3.26 29.54
C PHE A 94 -14.47 -1.87 29.17
N ARG A 95 -14.53 -0.92 30.10
CA ARG A 95 -13.89 0.39 30.00
C ARG A 95 -12.58 0.34 30.78
N ILE A 96 -11.49 0.83 30.18
CA ILE A 96 -10.20 0.90 30.86
C ILE A 96 -10.25 2.07 31.84
N ILE A 97 -10.23 1.77 33.14
CA ILE A 97 -10.27 2.76 34.23
C ILE A 97 -8.89 2.99 34.87
N GLY A 98 -7.99 2.01 34.81
CA GLY A 98 -6.57 2.17 35.12
C GLY A 98 -5.85 3.03 34.06
N GLU A 99 -4.60 3.42 34.31
CA GLU A 99 -3.82 4.23 33.35
C GLU A 99 -3.63 3.48 32.01
N TYR A 100 -3.36 2.17 32.10
CA TYR A 100 -3.24 1.25 30.97
C TYR A 100 -3.87 -0.11 31.25
N ALA A 101 -4.39 -0.76 30.21
CA ALA A 101 -4.61 -2.20 30.16
C ALA A 101 -3.49 -2.87 29.34
N TYR A 102 -3.06 -4.06 29.75
CA TYR A 102 -1.89 -4.76 29.20
C TYR A 102 -2.29 -6.07 28.53
N MET A 103 -2.05 -6.20 27.23
CA MET A 103 -2.40 -7.38 26.43
C MET A 103 -1.25 -8.38 26.41
N ARG A 104 -1.54 -9.65 26.70
CA ARG A 104 -0.54 -10.72 26.86
C ARG A 104 -0.96 -12.05 26.23
N PRO A 105 -0.03 -12.89 25.78
CA PRO A 105 -0.31 -14.18 25.10
C PRO A 105 -0.81 -15.26 26.06
N VAL A 106 -0.52 -15.09 27.35
CA VAL A 106 -0.81 -16.01 28.45
C VAL A 106 -1.32 -15.15 29.61
N PRO A 107 -2.29 -15.61 30.41
CA PRO A 107 -2.74 -14.90 31.60
C PRO A 107 -1.69 -15.07 32.71
N LYS A 108 -0.59 -14.31 32.59
CA LYS A 108 0.53 -14.23 33.55
C LYS A 108 1.22 -12.87 33.38
N VAL A 109 1.51 -12.21 34.49
CA VAL A 109 2.11 -10.85 34.53
C VAL A 109 3.50 -10.83 33.88
N GLU A 110 4.25 -11.92 33.97
CA GLU A 110 5.62 -12.08 33.47
C GLU A 110 5.67 -12.41 31.98
N SER A 111 4.55 -12.81 31.37
CA SER A 111 4.50 -13.19 29.96
C SER A 111 4.72 -11.97 29.04
N LYS A 112 5.26 -12.20 27.83
CA LYS A 112 5.62 -11.13 26.88
C LYS A 112 4.45 -10.16 26.66
N LEU A 113 4.69 -8.86 26.87
CA LEU A 113 3.71 -7.82 26.53
C LEU A 113 3.50 -7.77 25.00
N MET A 114 2.25 -7.89 24.54
CA MET A 114 1.87 -7.81 23.12
C MET A 114 1.35 -6.43 22.74
N GLY A 115 0.68 -5.74 23.66
CA GLY A 115 0.09 -4.43 23.41
C GLY A 115 -0.34 -3.73 24.70
N ILE A 116 -0.65 -2.44 24.57
CA ILE A 116 -1.23 -1.63 25.65
C ILE A 116 -2.39 -0.80 25.09
N MET A 117 -3.39 -0.55 25.92
CA MET A 117 -4.40 0.47 25.67
C MET A 117 -4.47 1.44 26.84
N GLN A 118 -4.81 2.69 26.56
CA GLN A 118 -4.88 3.75 27.57
C GLN A 118 -6.26 3.84 28.23
N ARG A 119 -6.29 4.46 29.41
CA ARG A 119 -7.51 4.87 30.12
C ARG A 119 -8.57 5.48 29.21
N GLY A 120 -9.82 5.08 29.42
CA GLY A 120 -10.98 5.47 28.60
C GLY A 120 -11.18 4.63 27.35
N GLY A 121 -10.22 3.78 26.97
CA GLY A 121 -10.39 2.81 25.89
C GLY A 121 -11.47 1.77 26.22
N LEU A 122 -12.07 1.19 25.18
CA LEU A 122 -13.10 0.15 25.29
C LEU A 122 -12.56 -1.19 24.79
N LEU A 123 -12.69 -2.21 25.63
CA LEU A 123 -12.26 -3.59 25.39
C LEU A 123 -13.47 -4.51 25.24
N HIS A 124 -13.35 -5.50 24.37
CA HIS A 124 -14.35 -6.55 24.20
C HIS A 124 -13.68 -7.90 24.44
N ALA A 125 -14.15 -8.61 25.45
CA ALA A 125 -13.52 -9.84 25.93
C ALA A 125 -14.59 -10.88 26.24
N PHE A 126 -14.23 -12.16 26.16
CA PHE A 126 -15.09 -13.24 26.59
C PHE A 126 -15.37 -13.11 28.09
N GLN A 127 -16.60 -13.41 28.51
CA GLN A 127 -17.04 -13.30 29.90
C GLN A 127 -16.30 -14.26 30.85
N ASN A 128 -15.70 -15.33 30.30
CA ASN A 128 -14.98 -16.31 31.10
C ASN A 128 -13.66 -15.72 31.60
N GLU A 129 -13.61 -15.44 32.91
CA GLU A 129 -12.37 -15.12 33.60
C GLU A 129 -11.43 -16.33 33.64
N VAL A 130 -10.14 -16.06 33.50
CA VAL A 130 -9.05 -17.02 33.66
C VAL A 130 -8.14 -16.50 34.74
N HIS A 131 -7.95 -17.27 35.80
CA HIS A 131 -7.07 -16.90 36.90
C HIS A 131 -5.65 -17.42 36.65
N ASP A 132 -4.66 -16.63 37.03
CA ASP A 132 -3.26 -17.05 37.00
C ASP A 132 -2.84 -17.78 38.29
N GLU A 133 -1.55 -18.16 38.38
CA GLU A 133 -1.00 -18.90 39.53
C GLU A 133 -1.04 -18.13 40.86
N ASN A 134 -1.20 -16.80 40.81
CA ASN A 134 -1.36 -15.93 41.97
C ASN A 134 -2.84 -15.61 42.24
N GLY A 135 -3.77 -16.05 41.38
CA GLY A 135 -5.21 -15.83 41.50
C GLY A 135 -5.73 -14.59 40.78
N HIS A 136 -4.88 -13.78 40.15
CA HIS A 136 -5.32 -12.56 39.48
C HIS A 136 -6.30 -12.88 38.33
N ALA A 137 -7.37 -12.10 38.18
CA ALA A 137 -8.40 -12.33 37.18
C ALA A 137 -8.06 -11.70 35.81
N TRP A 138 -7.99 -12.53 34.77
CA TRP A 138 -7.77 -12.11 33.38
C TRP A 138 -9.00 -12.40 32.52
N VAL A 139 -9.27 -11.60 31.50
CA VAL A 139 -10.26 -11.91 30.46
C VAL A 139 -9.58 -12.10 29.10
N GLU A 140 -10.04 -13.10 28.35
CA GLU A 140 -9.57 -13.37 26.99
C GLU A 140 -10.23 -12.39 26.01
N LEU A 141 -9.44 -11.63 25.27
CA LEU A 141 -9.93 -10.71 24.24
C LEU A 141 -10.67 -11.49 23.14
N THR A 142 -11.81 -10.97 22.70
CA THR A 142 -12.50 -11.56 21.55
C THR A 142 -11.66 -11.37 20.28
N PRO A 143 -11.84 -12.21 19.25
CA PRO A 143 -11.16 -12.02 17.97
C PRO A 143 -11.39 -10.64 17.34
N LEU A 144 -12.57 -10.04 17.56
CA LEU A 144 -12.86 -8.65 17.21
C LEU A 144 -11.86 -7.68 17.87
N MET A 145 -11.63 -7.84 19.17
CA MET A 145 -10.71 -6.96 19.91
C MET A 145 -9.24 -7.27 19.58
N LYS A 146 -8.85 -8.54 19.40
CA LYS A 146 -7.53 -8.90 18.86
C LYS A 146 -7.25 -8.16 17.54
N TRP A 147 -8.21 -8.17 16.62
CA TRP A 147 -8.12 -7.51 15.31
C TRP A 147 -8.11 -5.98 15.42
N ARG A 148 -9.00 -5.38 16.22
CA ARG A 148 -9.04 -3.91 16.45
C ARG A 148 -7.76 -3.36 17.08
N LEU A 149 -7.00 -4.20 17.79
CA LEU A 149 -5.72 -3.88 18.41
C LEU A 149 -4.50 -4.33 17.58
N HIS A 150 -4.71 -4.80 16.35
CA HIS A 150 -3.67 -5.30 15.44
C HIS A 150 -2.74 -6.35 16.09
N LEU A 151 -3.27 -7.17 17.02
CA LEU A 151 -2.50 -8.19 17.71
C LEU A 151 -2.30 -9.38 16.76
N ASN A 152 -1.05 -9.59 16.34
CA ASN A 152 -0.71 -10.58 15.31
C ASN A 152 -1.10 -12.01 15.75
N ALA A 153 -2.09 -12.58 15.04
CA ALA A 153 -2.60 -13.92 15.27
C ALA A 153 -1.56 -15.04 15.07
N GLU A 154 -0.50 -14.80 14.29
CA GLU A 154 0.59 -15.78 14.10
C GLU A 154 1.39 -16.05 15.39
N GLN A 155 1.29 -15.18 16.42
CA GLN A 155 2.05 -15.34 17.67
C GLN A 155 1.26 -16.02 18.80
N THR A 156 -0.05 -15.80 18.93
CA THR A 156 -0.94 -16.63 19.76
C THR A 156 -2.40 -16.61 19.29
N SER A 157 -3.07 -17.76 19.42
CA SER A 157 -4.53 -17.88 19.25
C SER A 157 -5.32 -17.09 20.31
N HIS A 158 -4.76 -16.94 21.51
CA HIS A 158 -5.38 -16.27 22.66
C HIS A 158 -4.60 -15.01 23.06
N VAL A 159 -5.33 -13.99 23.50
CA VAL A 159 -4.77 -12.80 24.14
C VAL A 159 -5.60 -12.52 25.39
N TYR A 160 -4.92 -12.20 26.49
CA TYR A 160 -5.52 -11.92 27.78
C TYR A 160 -5.19 -10.50 28.22
N THR A 161 -6.10 -9.89 28.99
CA THR A 161 -5.86 -8.64 29.71
C THR A 161 -6.31 -8.80 31.15
N LEU A 162 -5.58 -8.19 32.07
CA LEU A 162 -5.86 -8.24 33.50
C LEU A 162 -7.05 -7.32 33.84
N ILE A 163 -7.98 -7.78 34.69
CA ILE A 163 -9.14 -7.01 35.17
C ILE A 163 -8.74 -6.13 36.35
N ASP A 164 -8.27 -6.77 37.41
CA ASP A 164 -7.84 -6.11 38.65
C ASP A 164 -6.33 -6.20 38.77
N GLY A 165 -5.70 -5.02 38.84
CA GLY A 165 -4.29 -4.82 39.05
C GLY A 165 -3.99 -4.28 40.45
N THR A 166 -4.71 -4.68 41.48
CA THR A 166 -4.45 -4.19 42.85
C THR A 166 -3.15 -4.76 43.43
N ASP A 167 -2.82 -6.03 43.21
CA ASP A 167 -1.69 -6.72 43.88
C ASP A 167 -0.29 -6.23 43.45
N TRP A 168 -0.14 -5.67 42.26
CA TRP A 168 1.05 -4.94 41.78
C TRP A 168 0.94 -3.40 41.88
N GLY A 169 -0.08 -2.88 42.57
CA GLY A 169 -0.24 -1.45 42.88
C GLY A 169 -0.86 -0.57 41.77
N ALA A 170 -1.45 -1.15 40.72
CA ALA A 170 -2.11 -0.41 39.64
C ALA A 170 -3.62 -0.17 39.87
N GLY A 171 -4.22 -0.88 40.83
CA GLY A 171 -5.67 -0.88 41.11
C GLY A 171 -6.49 -1.58 40.03
N MET A 172 -7.82 -1.43 40.11
CA MET A 172 -8.74 -1.89 39.06
C MET A 172 -8.37 -1.28 37.71
N LEU A 173 -8.12 -2.14 36.71
CA LEU A 173 -7.73 -1.72 35.36
C LEU A 173 -8.96 -1.62 34.45
N LEU A 174 -9.91 -2.54 34.62
CA LEU A 174 -11.11 -2.68 33.81
C LEU A 174 -12.38 -2.52 34.64
N ASP A 175 -13.35 -1.81 34.08
CA ASP A 175 -14.70 -1.59 34.62
C ASP A 175 -15.70 -2.21 33.63
N GLU A 176 -16.55 -3.14 34.07
CA GLU A 176 -17.51 -3.80 33.18
C GLU A 176 -18.68 -2.86 32.86
N LEU A 177 -18.93 -2.65 31.57
CA LEU A 177 -20.02 -1.80 31.12
C LEU A 177 -21.36 -2.51 31.19
N GLN A 178 -22.38 -1.80 31.68
CA GLN A 178 -23.77 -2.24 31.60
C GLN A 178 -24.23 -2.28 30.14
N GLU A 179 -25.20 -3.13 29.79
CA GLU A 179 -25.62 -3.35 28.39
C GLU A 179 -26.11 -2.06 27.69
N ASP A 180 -26.63 -1.08 28.43
CA ASP A 180 -27.05 0.22 27.92
C ASP A 180 -25.88 1.21 27.72
N GLU A 181 -24.74 0.97 28.38
CA GLU A 181 -23.46 1.65 28.14
C GLU A 181 -22.61 1.01 27.03
N TRP A 182 -22.97 -0.18 26.54
CA TRP A 182 -22.20 -0.87 25.50
C TRP A 182 -22.07 0.02 24.25
N PRO A 183 -20.89 0.02 23.58
CA PRO A 183 -20.73 0.77 22.35
C PRO A 183 -21.73 0.27 21.31
N ARG A 184 -22.60 1.18 20.87
CA ARG A 184 -23.59 0.91 19.82
C ARG A 184 -22.87 0.43 18.56
N PRO A 185 -23.51 -0.41 17.72
CA PRO A 185 -22.87 -0.99 16.55
C PRO A 185 -22.18 0.08 15.71
N ASP A 186 -20.93 -0.17 15.32
CA ASP A 186 -20.18 0.71 14.43
C ASP A 186 -20.81 0.75 13.02
N PHE A 187 -20.28 1.57 12.13
CA PHE A 187 -20.88 1.70 10.80
C PHE A 187 -20.85 0.38 10.01
N ALA A 188 -19.82 -0.44 10.14
CA ALA A 188 -19.73 -1.75 9.50
C ALA A 188 -20.80 -2.70 10.05
N GLU A 189 -20.91 -2.75 11.38
CA GLU A 189 -21.81 -3.64 12.13
C GLU A 189 -23.29 -3.32 11.83
N ARG A 190 -23.64 -2.04 11.64
CA ARG A 190 -24.98 -1.59 11.19
C ARG A 190 -25.44 -2.12 9.84
N PHE A 191 -24.53 -2.64 9.02
CA PHE A 191 -24.85 -3.23 7.71
C PHE A 191 -24.87 -4.77 7.75
N GLY A 192 -25.06 -5.36 8.94
CA GLY A 192 -25.20 -6.80 9.12
C GLY A 192 -23.87 -7.57 9.02
N LEU A 193 -22.75 -6.87 9.16
CA LEU A 193 -21.44 -7.51 9.27
C LEU A 193 -21.30 -8.14 10.66
N ARG A 194 -21.52 -9.45 10.72
CA ARG A 194 -21.19 -10.26 11.89
C ARG A 194 -19.72 -10.64 11.81
N TRP A 195 -18.96 -10.34 12.86
CA TRP A 195 -17.56 -10.73 13.02
C TRP A 195 -17.42 -12.23 13.28
N MET A 196 -17.67 -13.06 12.25
CA MET A 196 -17.36 -14.49 12.27
C MET A 196 -15.86 -14.71 12.05
N VAL A 197 -15.05 -14.27 13.00
CA VAL A 197 -13.65 -14.71 13.12
C VAL A 197 -13.65 -16.02 13.89
N LEU A 198 -14.04 -17.10 13.21
CA LEU A 198 -13.97 -18.45 13.78
C LEU A 198 -12.58 -19.09 13.59
N ASP A 199 -11.81 -18.63 12.61
CA ASP A 199 -10.39 -18.95 12.42
C ASP A 199 -9.65 -17.70 11.92
N ASP A 200 -8.46 -17.44 12.46
CA ASP A 200 -7.67 -16.21 12.25
C ASP A 200 -7.14 -16.03 10.79
N HIS A 201 -7.47 -16.92 9.85
CA HIS A 201 -6.98 -16.92 8.47
C HIS A 201 -8.06 -17.05 7.35
N ALA A 202 -9.37 -17.06 7.67
CA ALA A 202 -10.39 -17.39 6.66
C ALA A 202 -11.70 -16.58 6.75
N PHE A 203 -11.66 -15.31 6.31
CA PHE A 203 -12.89 -14.53 6.08
C PHE A 203 -13.65 -14.88 4.80
N ARG A 204 -13.06 -15.64 3.85
CA ARG A 204 -13.84 -16.26 2.76
C ARG A 204 -14.59 -17.48 3.32
N PRO A 205 -15.94 -17.54 3.28
CA PRO A 205 -16.68 -18.70 3.76
C PRO A 205 -16.26 -19.97 3.01
N ARG A 206 -15.69 -20.92 3.74
CA ARG A 206 -15.28 -22.22 3.19
C ARG A 206 -16.43 -23.22 3.34
N ASP A 207 -16.55 -24.14 2.38
CA ASP A 207 -17.37 -25.33 2.51
C ASP A 207 -16.75 -26.28 3.57
N ALA A 208 -17.49 -27.33 3.95
CA ALA A 208 -17.01 -28.35 4.89
C ALA A 208 -15.79 -29.16 4.40
N ARG A 209 -15.23 -28.83 3.23
CA ARG A 209 -14.02 -29.42 2.64
C ARG A 209 -12.90 -28.38 2.46
N GLY A 210 -13.04 -27.20 3.08
CA GLY A 210 -12.03 -26.13 3.06
C GLY A 210 -11.96 -25.34 1.74
N ARG A 211 -12.84 -25.57 0.77
CA ARG A 211 -12.89 -24.85 -0.51
C ARG A 211 -13.74 -23.59 -0.35
N VAL A 212 -13.45 -22.50 -1.06
CA VAL A 212 -14.35 -21.34 -1.07
C VAL A 212 -15.72 -21.80 -1.56
N ASN A 213 -16.79 -21.57 -0.77
CA ASN A 213 -18.13 -22.01 -1.15
C ASN A 213 -18.60 -21.18 -2.36
N PRO A 214 -18.82 -21.78 -3.55
CA PRO A 214 -19.19 -21.04 -4.76
C PRO A 214 -20.56 -20.37 -4.65
N ASP A 215 -21.46 -20.84 -3.77
CA ASP A 215 -22.75 -20.19 -3.51
C ASP A 215 -22.63 -19.09 -2.44
N ALA A 216 -21.61 -19.09 -1.58
CA ALA A 216 -21.33 -17.98 -0.67
C ALA A 216 -20.67 -16.79 -1.38
N ALA A 217 -20.08 -17.01 -2.56
CA ALA A 217 -19.54 -15.95 -3.41
C ALA A 217 -20.64 -15.05 -4.02
N LYS A 218 -21.88 -15.55 -4.13
CA LYS A 218 -22.98 -14.89 -4.85
C LYS A 218 -23.60 -13.66 -4.16
N ASP A 219 -23.18 -13.29 -2.94
CA ASP A 219 -23.89 -12.25 -2.16
C ASP A 219 -23.04 -11.13 -1.52
N LYS A 220 -21.72 -11.28 -1.29
CA LYS A 220 -21.03 -10.36 -0.32
C LYS A 220 -19.63 -9.84 -0.65
N PHE A 221 -18.80 -10.53 -1.43
CA PHE A 221 -17.43 -10.08 -1.71
C PHE A 221 -17.37 -9.33 -3.05
N LEU A 222 -16.79 -8.13 -3.01
CA LEU A 222 -16.64 -7.26 -4.18
C LEU A 222 -15.34 -7.55 -4.94
N CYS A 223 -14.31 -8.11 -4.29
CA CYS A 223 -13.01 -8.39 -4.91
C CYS A 223 -12.81 -9.87 -5.21
N HIS A 224 -12.37 -10.17 -6.43
CA HIS A 224 -12.03 -11.52 -6.88
C HIS A 224 -10.52 -11.84 -6.84
N TRP A 225 -9.64 -10.88 -6.55
CA TRP A 225 -8.19 -11.08 -6.64
C TRP A 225 -7.68 -12.15 -5.65
N ASP A 226 -7.11 -13.23 -6.18
CA ASP A 226 -6.65 -14.40 -5.42
C ASP A 226 -5.12 -14.37 -5.26
N HIS A 227 -4.67 -13.54 -4.32
CA HIS A 227 -3.26 -13.28 -4.03
C HIS A 227 -2.49 -14.48 -3.44
N ASP A 228 -3.20 -15.45 -2.86
CA ASP A 228 -2.69 -16.66 -2.21
C ASP A 228 -3.67 -17.85 -2.38
N PRO A 229 -3.74 -18.47 -3.59
CA PRO A 229 -4.62 -19.61 -3.83
C PRO A 229 -4.33 -20.79 -2.88
N PRO A 230 -5.35 -21.61 -2.52
CA PRO A 230 -5.18 -22.71 -1.57
C PRO A 230 -4.00 -23.63 -1.90
N ARG A 231 -3.12 -23.81 -0.91
CA ARG A 231 -1.90 -24.61 -1.02
C ARG A 231 -2.23 -26.10 -0.94
N ASP A 232 -1.62 -26.89 -1.83
CA ASP A 232 -1.21 -28.25 -1.44
C ASP A 232 0.01 -28.09 -0.52
N ALA A 233 -0.18 -28.24 0.79
CA ALA A 233 0.85 -27.94 1.79
C ALA A 233 2.17 -28.71 1.55
N ALA A 234 2.07 -29.93 1.01
CA ALA A 234 3.20 -30.80 0.66
C ALA A 234 4.15 -30.25 -0.43
N LEU A 235 3.74 -29.22 -1.19
CA LEU A 235 4.58 -28.62 -2.24
C LEU A 235 5.53 -27.53 -1.74
N LEU A 236 5.25 -26.91 -0.58
CA LEU A 236 6.09 -25.82 -0.05
C LEU A 236 7.45 -26.31 0.45
N GLU A 237 7.50 -27.43 1.15
CA GLU A 237 8.77 -27.99 1.68
C GLU A 237 9.67 -28.55 0.58
N ARG A 238 9.11 -28.86 -0.60
CA ARG A 238 9.80 -29.59 -1.68
C ARG A 238 10.34 -28.71 -2.80
N SER A 239 10.09 -27.40 -2.78
CA SER A 239 10.69 -26.47 -3.74
C SER A 239 12.04 -26.00 -3.21
N PRO A 240 13.20 -26.48 -3.72
CA PRO A 240 14.50 -26.02 -3.26
C PRO A 240 14.63 -24.51 -3.56
N GLY A 241 14.62 -23.70 -2.50
CA GLY A 241 14.72 -22.25 -2.59
C GLY A 241 15.97 -21.83 -3.37
N ARG A 242 15.83 -20.85 -4.26
CA ARG A 242 16.92 -20.39 -5.14
C ARG A 242 17.85 -19.44 -4.39
N ALA A 243 18.73 -20.00 -3.56
CA ALA A 243 19.73 -19.26 -2.79
C ALA A 243 20.40 -18.16 -3.63
N LEU A 244 20.45 -16.93 -3.10
CA LEU A 244 20.98 -15.73 -3.76
C LEU A 244 22.37 -15.92 -4.41
N ALA A 245 23.19 -16.84 -3.90
CA ALA A 245 24.52 -17.14 -4.44
C ALA A 245 24.50 -17.88 -5.81
N ARG A 246 23.48 -18.68 -6.13
CA ARG A 246 23.46 -19.55 -7.34
C ARG A 246 22.92 -18.89 -8.60
N TRP A 247 23.11 -17.57 -8.72
CA TRP A 247 22.47 -16.75 -9.75
C TRP A 247 23.36 -16.49 -10.96
N ALA A 248 24.68 -16.55 -10.79
CA ALA A 248 25.66 -16.33 -11.86
C ALA A 248 25.68 -17.45 -12.93
N GLU A 249 25.34 -18.69 -12.57
CA GLU A 249 25.60 -19.89 -13.38
C GLU A 249 24.52 -20.21 -14.43
N ARG A 250 23.53 -19.32 -14.64
CA ARG A 250 22.26 -19.66 -15.30
C ARG A 250 22.03 -19.12 -16.72
N ASP A 251 23.09 -18.81 -17.45
CA ASP A 251 23.02 -18.48 -18.89
C ASP A 251 22.57 -19.67 -19.80
N ALA A 252 22.34 -20.86 -19.26
CA ALA A 252 22.08 -22.10 -20.00
C ALA A 252 20.61 -22.34 -20.47
N ALA A 253 19.66 -21.47 -20.13
CA ALA A 253 18.25 -21.61 -20.53
C ALA A 253 17.69 -20.29 -21.12
N PRO A 254 16.78 -20.35 -22.11
CA PRO A 254 16.19 -19.16 -22.75
C PRO A 254 15.10 -18.50 -21.87
N SER A 255 15.40 -18.25 -20.59
CA SER A 255 14.54 -17.45 -19.71
C SER A 255 14.65 -15.96 -20.02
N SER A 256 13.55 -15.22 -19.86
CA SER A 256 13.56 -13.76 -20.03
C SER A 256 14.48 -13.08 -19.02
N ARG A 257 15.49 -12.34 -19.50
CA ARG A 257 16.34 -11.47 -18.66
C ARG A 257 15.56 -10.22 -18.30
N LEU A 258 15.42 -9.95 -17.00
CA LEU A 258 14.59 -8.86 -16.48
C LEU A 258 15.44 -7.74 -15.88
N GLY A 259 15.09 -6.51 -16.17
CA GLY A 259 15.63 -5.31 -15.55
C GLY A 259 14.55 -4.52 -14.83
N ALA A 260 14.88 -3.87 -13.71
CA ALA A 260 14.02 -2.85 -13.10
C ALA A 260 14.80 -1.54 -12.97
N CYS A 261 14.13 -0.41 -13.18
CA CYS A 261 14.71 0.90 -12.99
C CYS A 261 13.88 1.74 -12.01
N CYS A 262 14.57 2.49 -11.16
CA CYS A 262 14.00 3.29 -10.10
C CYS A 262 14.81 4.58 -9.91
N MET A 263 14.14 5.72 -9.82
CA MET A 263 14.74 6.96 -9.32
C MET A 263 14.19 7.26 -7.92
N LEU A 264 15.07 7.50 -6.97
CA LEU A 264 14.73 7.60 -5.55
C LEU A 264 15.40 8.79 -4.87
N ARG A 265 14.76 9.28 -3.79
CA ARG A 265 15.28 10.29 -2.87
C ARG A 265 14.61 10.17 -1.50
N GLY A 266 15.39 10.24 -0.43
CA GLY A 266 14.95 10.35 0.95
C GLY A 266 14.37 9.08 1.59
N ALA A 267 14.36 7.96 0.86
CA ALA A 267 13.85 6.67 1.32
C ALA A 267 14.70 6.08 2.47
N PRO A 268 14.10 5.36 3.44
CA PRO A 268 14.86 4.72 4.50
C PRO A 268 15.80 3.64 3.95
N ALA A 269 17.00 3.53 4.54
CA ALA A 269 18.01 2.54 4.16
C ALA A 269 17.52 1.09 4.26
N ALA A 270 16.62 0.79 5.22
CA ALA A 270 15.98 -0.52 5.36
C ALA A 270 15.11 -0.84 4.13
N CYS A 271 14.21 0.08 3.74
CA CYS A 271 13.36 -0.07 2.58
C CYS A 271 14.17 -0.23 1.28
N VAL A 272 15.25 0.56 1.09
CA VAL A 272 16.13 0.42 -0.10
C VAL A 272 16.80 -0.96 -0.14
N ARG A 273 17.30 -1.46 1.00
CA ARG A 273 17.84 -2.83 1.10
C ARG A 273 16.78 -3.86 0.73
N SER A 274 15.58 -3.76 1.30
CA SER A 274 14.45 -4.64 1.05
C SER A 274 14.03 -4.67 -0.41
N TRP A 275 13.81 -3.51 -1.04
CA TRP A 275 13.46 -3.40 -2.45
C TRP A 275 14.49 -4.11 -3.36
N LEU A 276 15.79 -3.95 -3.07
CA LEU A 276 16.86 -4.64 -3.80
C LEU A 276 16.81 -6.15 -3.60
N LEU A 277 16.77 -6.61 -2.34
CA LEU A 277 16.78 -8.03 -2.00
C LEU A 277 15.58 -8.77 -2.56
N TYR A 278 14.39 -8.17 -2.53
CA TYR A 278 13.18 -8.75 -3.12
C TYR A 278 13.27 -8.86 -4.64
N HIS A 279 13.59 -7.77 -5.35
CA HIS A 279 13.62 -7.80 -6.81
C HIS A 279 14.71 -8.74 -7.33
N LEU A 280 15.88 -8.76 -6.69
CA LEU A 280 16.87 -9.81 -6.91
C LEU A 280 16.23 -11.18 -6.69
N ARG A 281 15.72 -11.48 -5.49
CA ARG A 281 15.16 -12.81 -5.15
C ARG A 281 14.08 -13.32 -6.10
N ILE A 282 13.21 -12.47 -6.65
CA ILE A 282 12.14 -12.93 -7.57
C ILE A 282 12.60 -13.14 -9.02
N GLY A 283 13.81 -12.69 -9.40
CA GLY A 283 14.40 -13.02 -10.70
C GLY A 283 14.93 -11.84 -11.52
N PHE A 284 15.05 -10.65 -10.96
CA PHE A 284 15.63 -9.52 -11.70
C PHE A 284 17.14 -9.68 -11.84
N HIS A 285 17.61 -9.51 -13.08
CA HIS A 285 19.00 -9.72 -13.46
C HIS A 285 19.82 -8.44 -13.27
N CYS A 286 19.23 -7.28 -13.57
CA CYS A 286 19.86 -5.96 -13.40
C CYS A 286 18.87 -4.96 -12.77
N LEU A 287 19.34 -4.21 -11.76
CA LEU A 287 18.59 -3.14 -11.10
C LEU A 287 19.29 -1.80 -11.34
N TYR A 288 18.61 -0.84 -11.94
CA TYR A 288 19.15 0.49 -12.28
C TYR A 288 18.62 1.54 -11.31
N LEU A 289 19.45 1.97 -10.35
CA LEU A 289 19.09 2.90 -9.29
C LEU A 289 19.71 4.28 -9.52
N PHE A 290 18.84 5.29 -9.56
CA PHE A 290 19.21 6.69 -9.76
C PHE A 290 18.87 7.47 -8.49
N PHE A 291 19.89 7.76 -7.69
CA PHE A 291 19.75 8.58 -6.48
C PHE A 291 19.74 10.05 -6.91
N ASP A 292 18.54 10.65 -6.94
CA ASP A 292 18.32 12.04 -7.38
C ASP A 292 19.05 13.05 -6.47
N ASP A 293 19.34 12.62 -5.24
CA ASP A 293 20.24 13.28 -4.30
C ASP A 293 21.55 12.48 -4.21
N PRO A 294 22.71 13.03 -4.63
CA PRO A 294 23.97 12.28 -4.63
C PRO A 294 24.48 11.96 -3.22
N ASP A 295 24.01 12.69 -2.20
CA ASP A 295 24.41 12.54 -0.79
C ASP A 295 23.36 11.78 0.03
N ASP A 296 22.40 11.10 -0.62
CA ASP A 296 21.35 10.32 0.04
C ASP A 296 21.95 9.23 0.97
N PRO A 297 21.63 9.21 2.28
CA PRO A 297 22.17 8.22 3.21
C PRO A 297 21.88 6.76 2.83
N SER A 298 20.77 6.51 2.10
CA SER A 298 20.41 5.15 1.65
C SER A 298 21.30 4.62 0.51
N LEU A 299 22.13 5.47 -0.10
CA LEU A 299 23.16 5.08 -1.07
C LEU A 299 24.13 4.03 -0.49
N HIS A 300 24.42 4.08 0.82
CA HIS A 300 25.24 3.05 1.48
C HIS A 300 24.56 1.68 1.47
N ALA A 301 23.25 1.59 1.76
CA ALA A 301 22.54 0.31 1.77
C ALA A 301 22.52 -0.33 0.38
N ALA A 302 22.38 0.46 -0.69
CA ALA A 302 22.49 -0.05 -2.04
C ALA A 302 23.90 -0.58 -2.37
N LYS A 303 24.95 0.14 -1.98
CA LYS A 303 26.35 -0.29 -2.15
C LYS A 303 26.70 -1.55 -1.35
N GLU A 304 26.13 -1.69 -0.15
CA GLU A 304 26.28 -2.87 0.71
C GLU A 304 25.72 -4.12 0.03
N VAL A 305 24.47 -4.07 -0.45
CA VAL A 305 23.84 -5.17 -1.19
C VAL A 305 24.59 -5.48 -2.49
N ALA A 306 24.95 -4.47 -3.28
CA ALA A 306 25.68 -4.64 -4.54
C ALA A 306 27.04 -5.34 -4.36
N THR A 307 27.74 -5.06 -3.26
CA THR A 307 29.03 -5.70 -2.92
C THR A 307 28.85 -7.16 -2.45
N LEU A 308 27.80 -7.43 -1.65
CA LEU A 308 27.58 -8.73 -1.01
C LEU A 308 27.08 -9.81 -1.98
N VAL A 309 26.25 -9.45 -2.96
CA VAL A 309 25.55 -10.40 -3.83
C VAL A 309 26.46 -11.17 -4.80
N GLN A 310 27.76 -10.84 -4.91
CA GLN A 310 28.74 -11.49 -5.82
C GLN A 310 28.32 -11.56 -7.31
N LEU A 311 27.36 -10.73 -7.73
CA LEU A 311 26.96 -10.56 -9.12
C LEU A 311 27.45 -9.20 -9.62
N PRO A 312 28.68 -9.10 -10.18
CA PRO A 312 29.08 -7.93 -10.95
C PRO A 312 28.01 -7.63 -12.00
N ARG A 313 27.52 -6.38 -12.03
CA ARG A 313 26.44 -5.89 -12.92
C ARG A 313 25.01 -6.31 -12.56
N ALA A 314 24.72 -6.89 -11.39
CA ALA A 314 23.33 -7.03 -10.95
C ALA A 314 22.69 -5.73 -10.43
N VAL A 315 23.50 -4.80 -9.89
CA VAL A 315 23.01 -3.54 -9.33
C VAL A 315 23.83 -2.36 -9.87
N HIS A 316 23.18 -1.51 -10.65
CA HIS A 316 23.76 -0.34 -11.31
C HIS A 316 23.36 0.92 -10.53
N ILE A 317 24.27 1.41 -9.69
CA ILE A 317 24.05 2.59 -8.86
C ILE A 317 24.54 3.84 -9.60
N ARG A 318 23.73 4.90 -9.60
CA ARG A 318 24.05 6.24 -10.10
C ARG A 318 23.71 7.27 -9.02
N ALA A 319 24.69 8.10 -8.64
CA ALA A 319 24.49 9.28 -7.80
C ALA A 319 24.35 10.49 -8.73
N CYS A 320 23.16 11.08 -8.80
CA CYS A 320 22.77 12.01 -9.86
C CYS A 320 23.23 13.46 -9.56
N SER A 321 24.54 13.65 -9.41
CA SER A 321 25.13 14.98 -9.23
C SER A 321 24.88 15.91 -10.43
N GLN A 322 25.05 17.22 -10.25
CA GLN A 322 24.90 18.20 -11.33
C GLN A 322 25.83 17.90 -12.53
N ALA A 323 27.05 17.43 -12.27
CA ALA A 323 27.99 17.01 -13.30
C ALA A 323 27.53 15.73 -14.04
N TRP A 324 26.96 14.77 -13.31
CA TRP A 324 26.36 13.57 -13.91
C TRP A 324 25.19 13.95 -14.83
N TRP A 325 24.27 14.79 -14.36
CA TRP A 325 23.15 15.30 -15.17
C TRP A 325 23.64 16.02 -16.43
N ALA A 326 24.63 16.90 -16.33
CA ALA A 326 25.22 17.59 -17.48
C ALA A 326 25.78 16.62 -18.54
N GLN A 327 26.45 15.55 -18.10
CA GLN A 327 26.92 14.49 -19.00
C GLN A 327 25.76 13.70 -19.64
N GLN A 328 24.73 13.33 -18.87
CA GLN A 328 23.64 12.50 -19.38
C GLN A 328 22.72 13.24 -20.36
N ARG A 329 22.67 14.59 -20.34
CA ARG A 329 21.99 15.39 -21.37
C ARG A 329 22.47 15.08 -22.79
N LEU A 330 23.74 14.68 -22.95
CA LEU A 330 24.31 14.28 -24.25
C LEU A 330 23.85 12.89 -24.70
N ARG A 331 23.45 12.02 -23.75
CA ARG A 331 22.96 10.66 -24.02
C ARG A 331 21.45 10.56 -24.15
N SER A 332 20.70 11.44 -23.47
CA SER A 332 19.24 11.34 -23.46
C SER A 332 18.62 11.65 -24.83
N ARG A 333 17.70 10.78 -25.24
CA ARG A 333 16.94 10.93 -26.48
C ARG A 333 15.98 12.12 -26.40
N PHE A 334 15.41 12.42 -25.23
CA PHE A 334 14.59 13.62 -25.02
C PHE A 334 15.36 14.91 -25.33
N TYR A 335 16.61 15.01 -24.86
CA TYR A 335 17.47 16.17 -25.14
C TYR A 335 17.86 16.25 -26.63
N ARG A 336 18.23 15.13 -27.25
CA ARG A 336 18.53 15.05 -28.70
C ARG A 336 17.35 15.51 -29.55
N TYR A 337 16.13 15.10 -29.18
CA TYR A 337 14.91 15.38 -29.91
C TYR A 337 14.11 16.57 -29.37
N ARG A 338 14.70 17.46 -28.55
CA ARG A 338 13.99 18.59 -27.89
C ARG A 338 13.16 19.46 -28.85
N HIS A 339 13.56 19.57 -30.11
CA HIS A 339 12.83 20.31 -31.15
C HIS A 339 11.48 19.66 -31.56
N LEU A 340 11.24 18.40 -31.19
CA LEU A 340 10.00 17.68 -31.45
C LEU A 340 8.97 17.87 -30.32
N LYS A 341 7.70 18.02 -30.70
CA LYS A 341 6.58 18.31 -29.78
C LYS A 341 6.39 17.30 -28.63
N TRP A 342 6.81 16.05 -28.81
CA TRP A 342 6.69 15.00 -27.79
C TRP A 342 7.82 15.04 -26.76
N ALA A 343 9.00 15.57 -27.14
CA ALA A 343 10.18 15.58 -26.28
C ALA A 343 10.34 16.91 -25.53
N ALA A 344 10.02 18.04 -26.18
CA ALA A 344 10.13 19.37 -25.59
C ALA A 344 9.51 19.49 -24.18
N PRO A 345 8.28 19.00 -23.91
CA PRO A 345 7.64 19.17 -22.60
C PRO A 345 8.41 18.52 -21.45
N VAL A 346 9.06 17.38 -21.68
CA VAL A 346 9.87 16.67 -20.66
C VAL A 346 11.15 17.45 -20.37
N VAL A 347 11.82 17.95 -21.41
CA VAL A 347 13.05 18.74 -21.23
C VAL A 347 12.75 20.08 -20.57
N ASP A 348 11.71 20.77 -21.02
CA ASP A 348 11.34 22.10 -20.52
C ASP A 348 10.84 22.01 -19.06
N ALA A 349 10.05 20.99 -18.69
CA ALA A 349 9.64 20.79 -17.30
C ALA A 349 10.82 20.42 -16.38
N ASN A 350 11.80 19.65 -16.86
CA ASN A 350 13.05 19.41 -16.12
C ASN A 350 13.85 20.71 -15.91
N GLU A 351 14.03 21.54 -16.94
CA GLU A 351 14.90 22.71 -16.88
C GLU A 351 14.27 23.95 -16.25
N CYS A 352 12.97 24.19 -16.47
CA CYS A 352 12.30 25.39 -16.00
C CYS A 352 11.82 25.29 -14.54
N ILE A 353 11.41 24.10 -14.09
CA ILE A 353 10.82 23.91 -12.75
C ILE A 353 11.42 22.75 -11.95
N GLY A 354 12.39 22.00 -12.50
CA GLY A 354 12.94 20.85 -11.82
C GLY A 354 11.89 19.77 -11.56
N ASP A 355 11.05 19.47 -12.54
CA ASP A 355 9.98 18.49 -12.38
C ASP A 355 10.53 17.06 -12.13
N VAL A 356 9.96 16.40 -11.11
CA VAL A 356 10.39 15.06 -10.68
C VAL A 356 10.01 14.00 -11.72
N GLN A 357 8.82 14.09 -12.31
CA GLN A 357 8.36 13.11 -13.31
C GLN A 357 9.19 13.17 -14.60
N SER A 358 9.67 14.36 -14.95
CA SER A 358 10.58 14.57 -16.06
C SER A 358 11.98 14.01 -15.78
N ARG A 359 12.52 14.20 -14.56
CA ARG A 359 13.78 13.52 -14.17
C ARG A 359 13.64 12.00 -14.15
N GLN A 360 12.52 11.47 -13.66
CA GLN A 360 12.21 10.03 -13.74
C GLN A 360 12.23 9.54 -15.19
N GLN A 361 11.56 10.22 -16.13
CA GLN A 361 11.59 9.86 -17.56
C GLN A 361 13.00 9.89 -18.15
N LEU A 362 13.83 10.88 -17.80
CA LEU A 362 15.23 10.95 -18.24
C LEU A 362 16.06 9.78 -17.69
N CYS A 363 15.90 9.43 -16.42
CA CYS A 363 16.55 8.26 -15.81
C CYS A 363 16.11 6.94 -16.45
N VAL A 364 14.81 6.77 -16.74
CA VAL A 364 14.27 5.58 -17.42
C VAL A 364 14.79 5.47 -18.86
N ASP A 365 14.89 6.58 -19.60
CA ASP A 365 15.50 6.60 -20.94
C ASP A 365 16.97 6.12 -20.93
N LEU A 366 17.75 6.55 -19.94
CA LEU A 366 19.13 6.09 -19.75
C LEU A 366 19.19 4.61 -19.34
N ALA A 367 18.27 4.18 -18.46
CA ALA A 367 18.16 2.77 -18.05
C ALA A 367 17.83 1.85 -19.24
N ILE A 368 16.98 2.28 -20.18
CA ILE A 368 16.67 1.55 -21.41
C ILE A 368 17.93 1.35 -22.27
N GLN A 369 18.78 2.37 -22.36
CA GLN A 369 20.04 2.30 -23.11
C GLN A 369 21.09 1.39 -22.44
N ASP A 370 21.27 1.52 -21.12
CA ASP A 370 22.17 0.65 -20.34
C ASP A 370 21.66 -0.82 -20.39
N ALA A 371 20.35 -1.04 -20.25
CA ALA A 371 19.70 -2.37 -20.28
C ALA A 371 19.86 -3.11 -21.62
N LEU A 372 19.94 -2.41 -22.75
CA LEU A 372 20.29 -3.04 -24.03
C LEU A 372 21.71 -3.63 -24.00
N GLN A 373 22.67 -2.94 -23.35
CA GLN A 373 24.07 -3.40 -23.22
C GLN A 373 24.20 -4.60 -22.28
N ASP A 374 23.35 -4.67 -21.25
CA ASP A 374 23.25 -5.80 -20.32
C ASP A 374 22.37 -6.97 -20.86
N ARG A 375 21.90 -6.86 -22.12
CA ARG A 375 21.06 -7.86 -22.83
C ARG A 375 19.73 -8.15 -22.13
N ILE A 376 19.17 -7.18 -21.42
CA ILE A 376 17.85 -7.28 -20.79
C ILE A 376 16.76 -7.38 -21.85
N ASN A 377 15.79 -8.29 -21.67
CA ASN A 377 14.69 -8.50 -22.60
C ASN A 377 13.42 -7.73 -22.19
N TRP A 378 13.22 -7.50 -20.89
CA TRP A 378 12.11 -6.75 -20.32
C TRP A 378 12.62 -5.76 -19.28
N LEU A 379 12.25 -4.49 -19.40
CA LEU A 379 12.51 -3.46 -18.39
C LEU A 379 11.21 -3.03 -17.72
N VAL A 380 11.22 -2.94 -16.39
CA VAL A 380 10.12 -2.43 -15.57
C VAL A 380 10.53 -1.09 -14.97
N HIS A 381 9.69 -0.06 -15.07
CA HIS A 381 9.82 1.12 -14.21
C HIS A 381 8.98 0.89 -12.95
N ILE A 382 9.61 0.92 -11.78
CA ILE A 382 8.94 0.68 -10.51
C ILE A 382 9.54 1.58 -9.41
N ASP A 383 8.69 2.23 -8.63
CA ASP A 383 9.10 3.24 -7.66
C ASP A 383 9.70 2.58 -6.40
N ILE A 384 10.38 3.36 -5.56
CA ILE A 384 11.05 2.85 -4.35
C ILE A 384 10.06 2.49 -3.23
N ASP A 385 8.79 2.89 -3.36
CA ASP A 385 7.68 2.47 -2.53
C ASP A 385 6.81 1.39 -3.22
N GLU A 386 7.34 0.63 -4.19
CA GLU A 386 6.57 -0.38 -4.94
C GLU A 386 7.29 -1.74 -5.10
N LEU A 387 6.53 -2.84 -5.10
CA LEU A 387 7.01 -4.19 -5.47
C LEU A 387 6.15 -4.79 -6.59
N LEU A 388 6.80 -5.45 -7.57
CA LEU A 388 6.10 -6.27 -8.56
C LEU A 388 5.77 -7.64 -7.95
N TYR A 389 4.50 -7.90 -7.67
CA TYR A 389 4.03 -9.09 -6.98
C TYR A 389 3.33 -10.08 -7.92
N PHE A 390 3.64 -11.36 -7.75
CA PHE A 390 3.05 -12.47 -8.51
C PHE A 390 2.20 -13.34 -7.56
N PRO A 391 0.85 -13.25 -7.63
CA PRO A 391 -0.07 -14.07 -6.84
C PRO A 391 0.22 -15.57 -6.92
N GLN A 392 0.44 -16.08 -8.13
CA GLN A 392 0.68 -17.50 -8.37
C GLN A 392 2.02 -17.94 -7.76
N TRP A 393 1.98 -18.83 -6.77
CA TRP A 393 3.15 -19.30 -6.01
C TRP A 393 4.32 -19.75 -6.90
N ARG A 394 4.03 -20.45 -8.01
CA ARG A 394 5.01 -20.94 -9.01
C ARG A 394 5.83 -19.84 -9.70
N HIS A 395 5.33 -18.60 -9.68
CA HIS A 395 5.97 -17.42 -10.26
C HIS A 395 6.45 -16.42 -9.20
N ARG A 396 6.02 -16.57 -7.94
CA ARG A 396 6.31 -15.65 -6.82
C ARG A 396 7.80 -15.42 -6.55
N GLU A 397 8.64 -16.42 -6.80
CA GLU A 397 10.11 -16.32 -6.75
C GLU A 397 10.76 -16.66 -8.10
N ASN A 398 10.02 -16.46 -9.20
CA ASN A 398 10.46 -16.83 -10.54
C ASN A 398 9.75 -16.00 -11.63
N ALA A 399 9.81 -14.67 -11.50
CA ALA A 399 9.32 -13.72 -12.49
C ALA A 399 9.83 -13.99 -13.92
N PRO A 400 11.10 -14.39 -14.17
CA PRO A 400 11.60 -14.72 -15.51
C PRO A 400 10.80 -15.81 -16.23
N ALA A 401 10.26 -16.80 -15.49
CA ALA A 401 9.42 -17.83 -16.09
C ALA A 401 8.02 -17.30 -16.45
N TRP A 402 7.47 -16.38 -15.65
CA TRP A 402 6.21 -15.72 -16.00
C TRP A 402 6.40 -14.83 -17.25
N PHE A 403 7.43 -13.98 -17.27
CA PHE A 403 7.75 -13.13 -18.43
C PHE A 403 8.14 -13.93 -19.69
N ALA A 404 8.64 -15.16 -19.55
CA ALA A 404 8.86 -16.07 -20.67
C ALA A 404 7.57 -16.69 -21.22
N SER A 405 6.50 -16.79 -20.43
CA SER A 405 5.17 -17.22 -20.87
C SER A 405 4.37 -16.12 -21.56
N VAL A 406 4.78 -14.84 -21.43
CA VAL A 406 4.14 -13.71 -22.11
C VAL A 406 4.36 -13.82 -23.62
N GLU A 407 3.26 -13.81 -24.37
CA GLU A 407 3.24 -14.06 -25.81
C GLU A 407 4.30 -13.26 -26.59
N PRO A 408 4.99 -13.87 -27.58
CA PRO A 408 6.12 -13.23 -28.25
C PRO A 408 5.80 -11.89 -28.92
N HIS A 409 4.55 -11.63 -29.27
CA HIS A 409 4.13 -10.39 -29.92
C HIS A 409 3.76 -9.27 -28.94
N VAL A 410 3.67 -9.51 -27.64
CA VAL A 410 3.38 -8.47 -26.64
C VAL A 410 4.66 -7.69 -26.34
N ASP A 411 4.58 -6.37 -26.46
CA ASP A 411 5.71 -5.45 -26.24
C ASP A 411 5.57 -4.66 -24.94
N LEU A 412 4.37 -4.46 -24.42
CA LEU A 412 4.10 -3.72 -23.19
C LEU A 412 3.08 -4.46 -22.33
N ILE A 413 3.39 -4.62 -21.05
CA ILE A 413 2.49 -5.18 -20.04
C ILE A 413 2.15 -4.07 -19.05
N LYS A 414 0.87 -3.88 -18.76
CA LYS A 414 0.39 -2.96 -17.73
C LYS A 414 -0.13 -3.72 -16.51
N PHE A 415 0.50 -3.47 -15.36
CA PHE A 415 0.10 -3.98 -14.05
C PHE A 415 -0.72 -2.93 -13.31
N HIS A 416 -1.67 -3.35 -12.46
CA HIS A 416 -2.42 -2.43 -11.60
C HIS A 416 -1.78 -2.25 -10.24
N ASN A 417 -1.96 -1.07 -9.62
CA ASN A 417 -1.51 -0.81 -8.25
C ASN A 417 -2.54 -1.30 -7.22
N HIS A 418 -2.07 -1.91 -6.14
CA HIS A 418 -2.81 -2.20 -4.91
C HIS A 418 -2.19 -1.33 -3.81
N GLU A 419 -2.97 -0.45 -3.17
CA GLU A 419 -2.44 0.59 -2.27
C GLU A 419 -2.30 0.10 -0.82
N CYS A 420 -1.16 0.34 -0.15
CA CYS A 420 -0.94 -0.08 1.23
C CYS A 420 -1.93 0.56 2.20
N VAL A 421 -2.29 -0.20 3.24
CA VAL A 421 -3.00 0.30 4.42
C VAL A 421 -2.13 0.02 5.63
N PRO A 422 -1.37 1.01 6.12
CA PRO A 422 -0.53 0.83 7.31
C PRO A 422 -1.39 0.52 8.53
N GLU A 423 -1.03 -0.54 9.25
CA GLU A 423 -1.65 -0.89 10.54
C GLU A 423 -1.03 -0.10 11.69
N ASP A 424 0.26 0.25 11.56
CA ASP A 424 1.02 1.08 12.50
C ASP A 424 1.19 2.54 12.04
N MET A 425 1.24 3.45 13.01
CA MET A 425 1.52 4.87 12.77
C MET A 425 2.95 5.07 12.24
N GLU A 426 3.93 4.35 12.78
CA GLU A 426 5.32 4.41 12.31
C GLU A 426 5.73 3.05 11.78
N VAL A 427 6.45 3.05 10.67
CA VAL A 427 6.78 1.87 9.88
C VAL A 427 8.27 1.93 9.57
N GLY A 428 9.03 0.90 9.97
CA GLY A 428 10.49 0.88 9.84
C GLY A 428 10.95 0.39 8.48
N ASP A 429 10.31 -0.68 7.99
CA ASP A 429 10.50 -1.25 6.66
C ASP A 429 9.15 -1.69 6.10
N TRP A 430 8.52 -0.81 5.33
CA TRP A 430 7.15 -1.01 4.88
C TRP A 430 6.92 -2.29 4.08
N PHE A 431 7.97 -2.83 3.44
CA PHE A 431 7.88 -4.10 2.71
C PHE A 431 7.83 -5.34 3.59
N ARG A 432 8.26 -5.23 4.85
CA ARG A 432 8.22 -6.28 5.87
C ARG A 432 7.04 -6.08 6.83
N ASP A 433 6.79 -4.82 7.19
CA ASP A 433 5.87 -4.45 8.26
C ASP A 433 4.41 -4.36 7.76
N VAL A 434 4.18 -3.91 6.50
CA VAL A 434 2.82 -3.67 5.99
C VAL A 434 2.38 -4.75 5.01
N THR A 435 1.26 -5.40 5.32
CA THR A 435 0.69 -6.48 4.50
C THR A 435 -0.76 -6.25 4.08
N LEU A 436 -1.46 -5.22 4.57
CA LEU A 436 -2.80 -4.87 4.08
C LEU A 436 -2.74 -3.98 2.84
N PHE A 437 -3.57 -4.30 1.84
CA PHE A 437 -3.70 -3.55 0.59
C PHE A 437 -5.14 -3.38 0.15
N LYS A 438 -5.48 -2.19 -0.36
CA LYS A 438 -6.70 -1.95 -1.14
C LYS A 438 -6.47 -2.45 -2.58
N PRO A 439 -7.22 -3.44 -3.10
CA PRO A 439 -7.05 -3.89 -4.48
C PRO A 439 -7.46 -2.81 -5.48
N ALA A 440 -6.83 -2.85 -6.67
CA ALA A 440 -7.24 -1.99 -7.78
C ALA A 440 -8.72 -2.20 -8.13
N VAL A 441 -9.42 -1.12 -8.47
CA VAL A 441 -10.87 -1.16 -8.78
C VAL A 441 -11.21 -2.11 -9.93
N ARG A 442 -10.24 -2.44 -10.80
CA ARG A 442 -10.42 -3.43 -11.87
C ARG A 442 -10.61 -4.87 -11.38
N PHE A 443 -10.13 -5.21 -10.18
CA PHE A 443 -10.37 -6.51 -9.55
C PHE A 443 -11.61 -6.52 -8.64
N LEU A 444 -12.42 -5.46 -8.68
CA LEU A 444 -13.62 -5.28 -7.84
C LEU A 444 -14.94 -5.54 -8.62
N VAL A 445 -14.87 -6.39 -9.64
CA VAL A 445 -15.98 -6.74 -10.52
C VAL A 445 -16.64 -8.01 -9.99
N TRP A 446 -17.96 -8.10 -10.07
CA TRP A 446 -18.67 -9.34 -9.69
C TRP A 446 -18.47 -10.40 -10.79
N PRO A 447 -18.26 -11.69 -10.45
CA PRO A 447 -18.14 -12.76 -11.46
C PRO A 447 -19.36 -12.86 -12.38
N ASP A 448 -20.54 -12.52 -11.85
CA ASP A 448 -21.83 -12.51 -12.56
C ASP A 448 -22.23 -11.11 -13.10
N ASP A 449 -21.32 -10.11 -13.12
CA ASP A 449 -21.62 -8.80 -13.71
C ASP A 449 -21.86 -8.97 -15.22
N PRO A 450 -23.06 -8.67 -15.75
CA PRO A 450 -23.39 -8.90 -17.16
C PRO A 450 -22.64 -7.97 -18.12
N PHE A 451 -21.81 -7.07 -17.62
CA PHE A 451 -20.94 -6.22 -18.41
C PHE A 451 -19.49 -6.76 -18.37
N PRO A 452 -19.01 -7.43 -19.44
CA PRO A 452 -17.61 -7.81 -19.49
C PRO A 452 -16.71 -6.57 -19.37
N PRO A 453 -15.53 -6.66 -18.74
CA PRO A 453 -14.60 -5.55 -18.70
C PRO A 453 -14.29 -5.06 -20.12
N PRO A 454 -14.26 -3.73 -20.36
CA PRO A 454 -14.16 -3.19 -21.71
C PRO A 454 -12.90 -3.69 -22.44
N GLU A 455 -13.10 -3.91 -23.74
CA GLU A 455 -12.39 -4.83 -24.63
C GLU A 455 -10.85 -4.69 -24.68
N VAL A 456 -10.20 -5.72 -25.24
CA VAL A 456 -8.81 -6.17 -25.05
C VAL A 456 -7.70 -5.13 -25.30
N THR A 457 -7.99 -3.98 -25.92
CA THR A 457 -7.01 -2.89 -26.04
C THR A 457 -7.26 -1.84 -24.96
N PRO A 458 -6.38 -1.67 -23.94
CA PRO A 458 -6.54 -0.59 -22.99
C PRO A 458 -6.53 0.75 -23.75
N PRO A 459 -7.47 1.67 -23.46
CA PRO A 459 -7.38 3.01 -24.00
C PRO A 459 -6.02 3.61 -23.62
N PRO A 460 -5.51 4.56 -24.42
CA PRO A 460 -4.35 5.35 -24.02
C PRO A 460 -4.56 5.93 -22.60
N SER A 461 -3.49 6.16 -21.84
CA SER A 461 -3.61 6.73 -20.47
C SER A 461 -4.40 8.04 -20.47
N GLU A 462 -4.88 8.53 -19.32
CA GLU A 462 -5.51 9.86 -19.31
C GLU A 462 -4.54 10.95 -19.81
N ASP A 463 -3.22 10.77 -19.61
CA ASP A 463 -2.17 11.62 -20.20
C ASP A 463 -2.09 11.49 -21.73
N ASP A 464 -2.13 10.26 -22.27
CA ASP A 464 -2.16 10.01 -23.72
C ASP A 464 -3.44 10.61 -24.35
N LYS A 465 -4.61 10.51 -23.69
CA LYS A 465 -5.91 11.06 -24.17
C LYS A 465 -5.97 12.59 -24.11
N ALA A 466 -5.23 13.21 -23.20
CA ALA A 466 -5.29 14.64 -22.93
C ALA A 466 -4.69 15.56 -24.04
N GLN A 467 -4.36 14.99 -25.21
CA GLN A 467 -3.91 15.68 -26.41
C GLN A 467 -4.83 15.54 -27.64
N SER A 468 -5.86 14.68 -27.65
CA SER A 468 -6.68 14.44 -28.87
C SER A 468 -8.20 14.45 -28.72
N ASP A 469 -8.79 13.93 -27.63
CA ASP A 469 -10.17 13.41 -27.70
C ASP A 469 -11.17 13.92 -26.63
N GLU A 470 -10.94 15.06 -25.97
CA GLU A 470 -11.96 15.64 -25.06
C GLU A 470 -13.26 16.09 -25.78
N ASP A 471 -13.26 16.17 -27.12
CA ASP A 471 -14.42 16.57 -27.94
C ASP A 471 -14.99 15.45 -28.86
N LYS A 472 -14.41 14.24 -28.90
CA LYS A 472 -14.76 13.20 -29.90
C LYS A 472 -15.50 11.97 -29.39
N ASP A 473 -15.44 11.65 -28.10
CA ASP A 473 -16.07 10.46 -27.51
C ASP A 473 -17.63 10.54 -27.43
N ASP A 474 -18.27 11.59 -27.97
CA ASP A 474 -19.71 11.89 -27.79
C ASP A 474 -20.59 11.64 -29.05
N GLU A 475 -20.06 11.23 -30.22
CA GLU A 475 -20.88 11.04 -31.46
C GLU A 475 -21.15 9.57 -31.86
N GLU A 476 -20.35 8.58 -31.45
CA GLU A 476 -20.60 7.16 -31.81
C GLU A 476 -21.41 6.39 -30.75
N GLY A 477 -22.74 6.41 -30.93
CA GLY A 477 -23.61 5.24 -30.81
C GLY A 477 -23.56 4.37 -29.54
N SER A 478 -24.53 4.58 -28.64
CA SER A 478 -25.03 3.58 -27.66
C SER A 478 -24.09 3.14 -26.52
N SER A 479 -23.45 4.09 -25.84
CA SER A 479 -22.92 3.79 -24.50
C SER A 479 -24.08 3.43 -23.53
N LYS A 480 -24.26 2.13 -23.29
CA LYS A 480 -25.09 1.63 -22.18
C LYS A 480 -24.52 2.25 -20.91
N ARG A 481 -25.25 3.19 -20.27
CA ARG A 481 -24.86 3.73 -18.96
C ARG A 481 -24.64 2.52 -18.04
N PRO A 482 -23.48 2.42 -17.35
CA PRO A 482 -23.28 1.32 -16.38
C PRO A 482 -24.42 1.36 -15.36
N PRO A 483 -24.93 0.19 -14.94
CA PRO A 483 -26.12 0.12 -14.10
C PRO A 483 -25.93 0.96 -12.83
N ARG A 484 -26.94 1.77 -12.50
CA ARG A 484 -26.93 2.62 -11.30
C ARG A 484 -26.87 1.74 -10.05
N GLY A 485 -25.86 1.95 -9.22
CA GLY A 485 -25.75 1.33 -7.90
C GLY A 485 -25.11 -0.06 -7.90
N ASN A 486 -23.87 -0.18 -8.39
CA ASN A 486 -23.07 -1.35 -8.06
C ASN A 486 -22.78 -1.36 -6.54
N ALA A 487 -22.60 -2.54 -5.95
CA ALA A 487 -22.45 -2.67 -4.49
C ALA A 487 -21.16 -2.01 -3.95
N PHE A 488 -20.18 -1.75 -4.82
CA PHE A 488 -18.96 -1.00 -4.51
C PHE A 488 -19.24 0.48 -4.28
N ASP A 489 -19.97 1.15 -5.17
CA ASP A 489 -20.36 2.55 -5.03
C ASP A 489 -21.15 2.80 -3.74
N GLU A 490 -22.02 1.88 -3.31
CA GLU A 490 -22.77 2.01 -2.05
C GLU A 490 -21.87 1.92 -0.80
N VAL A 491 -20.89 1.02 -0.80
CA VAL A 491 -19.87 0.94 0.29
C VAL A 491 -18.98 2.20 0.28
N LEU A 492 -18.61 2.69 -0.90
CA LEU A 492 -17.83 3.93 -1.01
C LEU A 492 -18.61 5.19 -0.63
N LYS A 493 -19.90 5.30 -0.94
CA LYS A 493 -20.78 6.40 -0.49
C LYS A 493 -20.91 6.44 1.02
N THR A 494 -21.07 5.27 1.62
CA THR A 494 -21.04 5.05 3.08
C THR A 494 -19.76 5.63 3.70
N ILE A 495 -18.60 5.23 3.18
CA ILE A 495 -17.28 5.70 3.63
C ILE A 495 -17.12 7.21 3.37
N ALA A 496 -17.58 7.70 2.22
CA ALA A 496 -17.53 9.11 1.87
C ALA A 496 -18.33 9.97 2.85
N PHE A 497 -19.54 9.53 3.22
CA PHE A 497 -20.38 10.21 4.19
C PHE A 497 -19.73 10.22 5.58
N ALA A 498 -19.15 9.11 6.02
CA ALA A 498 -18.48 9.03 7.32
C ALA A 498 -17.23 9.94 7.39
N ARG A 499 -16.38 9.92 6.34
CA ARG A 499 -15.18 10.77 6.22
C ARG A 499 -15.50 12.26 6.07
N SER A 500 -16.66 12.61 5.50
CA SER A 500 -17.05 13.99 5.17
C SER A 500 -16.91 15.00 6.31
N ARG A 501 -17.36 14.61 7.51
CA ARG A 501 -17.34 15.44 8.72
C ARG A 501 -15.91 15.87 9.06
N HIS A 502 -14.97 14.93 8.95
CA HIS A 502 -13.57 15.18 9.23
C HIS A 502 -12.84 15.85 8.06
N THR A 503 -13.24 15.61 6.80
CA THR A 503 -12.75 16.43 5.66
C THR A 503 -13.06 17.91 5.86
N LYS A 504 -14.26 18.23 6.37
CA LYS A 504 -14.65 19.60 6.73
C LYS A 504 -13.89 20.10 7.96
N GLN A 505 -13.70 19.27 8.99
CA GLN A 505 -12.94 19.61 10.21
C GLN A 505 -11.49 19.98 9.91
N LEU A 506 -10.84 19.24 9.01
CA LEU A 506 -9.46 19.46 8.55
C LEU A 506 -9.31 20.61 7.54
N GLU A 507 -10.41 21.28 7.17
CA GLU A 507 -10.44 22.34 6.17
C GLU A 507 -9.69 21.97 4.86
N LEU A 508 -9.90 20.76 4.34
CA LEU A 508 -9.19 20.30 3.15
C LEU A 508 -9.72 20.98 1.88
N ASN A 509 -8.86 21.74 1.21
CA ASN A 509 -9.15 22.34 -0.08
C ASN A 509 -8.95 21.30 -1.21
N LEU A 510 -9.96 20.44 -1.41
CA LEU A 510 -9.93 19.43 -2.46
C LEU A 510 -10.42 20.04 -3.78
N PRO A 511 -9.65 19.99 -4.89
CA PRO A 511 -10.17 20.42 -6.18
C PRO A 511 -11.26 19.45 -6.67
N GLU A 512 -12.20 19.99 -7.44
CA GLU A 512 -13.37 19.28 -7.96
C GLU A 512 -12.98 17.96 -8.67
N PRO A 513 -13.62 16.82 -8.32
CA PRO A 513 -13.38 15.54 -8.97
C PRO A 513 -13.55 15.61 -10.49
N PRO A 514 -12.69 14.94 -11.29
CA PRO A 514 -12.83 14.91 -12.75
C PRO A 514 -14.22 14.49 -13.24
N ARG A 515 -14.91 13.60 -12.51
CA ARG A 515 -16.31 13.19 -12.77
C ARG A 515 -17.28 14.36 -12.71
N ARG A 516 -17.26 15.18 -11.65
CA ARG A 516 -18.10 16.39 -11.52
C ARG A 516 -17.76 17.43 -12.58
N ARG A 517 -16.47 17.67 -12.84
CA ARG A 517 -16.02 18.58 -13.90
C ARG A 517 -16.54 18.16 -15.28
N ARG A 518 -16.46 16.85 -15.61
CA ARG A 518 -17.03 16.26 -16.84
C ARG A 518 -18.56 16.36 -16.88
N ALA A 519 -19.24 16.09 -15.76
CA ALA A 519 -20.70 16.23 -15.66
C ALA A 519 -21.17 17.68 -15.88
N ARG A 520 -20.50 18.67 -15.26
CA ARG A 520 -20.77 20.09 -15.49
C ARG A 520 -20.48 20.52 -16.94
N ALA A 521 -19.38 20.04 -17.53
CA ALA A 521 -19.07 20.31 -18.93
C ALA A 521 -20.14 19.75 -19.88
N ARG A 522 -20.58 18.50 -19.68
CA ARG A 522 -21.68 17.87 -20.42
C ARG A 522 -23.01 18.59 -20.22
N ALA A 523 -23.35 19.00 -18.99
CA ALA A 523 -24.55 19.78 -18.71
C ALA A 523 -24.51 21.15 -19.41
N ALA A 524 -23.36 21.83 -19.45
CA ALA A 524 -23.17 23.08 -20.18
C ALA A 524 -23.27 22.89 -21.70
N ALA A 525 -22.66 21.85 -22.27
CA ALA A 525 -22.78 21.51 -23.68
C ALA A 525 -24.24 21.16 -24.07
N ARG A 526 -24.94 20.39 -23.24
CA ARG A 526 -26.36 20.05 -23.41
C ARG A 526 -27.26 21.28 -23.36
N ARG A 527 -27.04 22.23 -22.42
CA ARG A 527 -27.76 23.52 -22.38
C ARG A 527 -27.50 24.38 -23.62
N ARG A 528 -26.30 24.35 -24.20
CA ARG A 528 -26.01 25.03 -25.48
C ARG A 528 -26.76 24.39 -26.65
N ARG A 529 -26.88 23.06 -26.70
CA ARG A 529 -27.59 22.32 -27.77
C ARG A 529 -29.13 22.41 -27.66
N LEU A 530 -29.68 22.33 -26.46
CA LEU A 530 -31.13 22.25 -26.21
C LEU A 530 -31.78 23.57 -25.77
N GLY A 531 -30.99 24.64 -25.64
CA GLY A 531 -31.46 25.95 -25.19
C GLY A 531 -31.63 26.07 -23.67
N PRO A 532 -31.93 27.29 -23.17
CA PRO A 532 -31.95 27.60 -21.73
C PRO A 532 -33.06 26.90 -20.94
N GLY A 533 -34.11 26.38 -21.61
CA GLY A 533 -35.18 25.60 -20.99
C GLY A 533 -34.84 24.14 -20.69
N ALA A 534 -33.65 23.67 -21.10
CA ALA A 534 -33.24 22.29 -20.87
C ALA A 534 -33.01 22.02 -19.37
N ALA A 535 -33.89 21.18 -18.79
CA ALA A 535 -33.76 20.71 -17.41
C ALA A 535 -32.35 20.17 -17.16
N ALA A 536 -31.72 20.64 -16.07
CA ALA A 536 -30.48 20.05 -15.59
C ALA A 536 -30.69 18.55 -15.39
N GLU A 537 -29.73 17.71 -15.80
CA GLU A 537 -29.76 16.34 -15.26
C GLU A 537 -29.57 16.47 -13.74
N PRO A 538 -30.31 15.71 -12.92
CA PRO A 538 -30.02 15.62 -11.50
C PRO A 538 -28.57 15.14 -11.37
N ASP A 539 -27.74 15.96 -10.74
CA ASP A 539 -26.40 15.55 -10.34
C ASP A 539 -26.56 14.62 -9.14
N ASP A 540 -26.60 13.31 -9.42
CA ASP A 540 -26.70 12.25 -8.42
C ASP A 540 -25.59 12.37 -7.34
N ASP A 541 -24.49 13.06 -7.64
CA ASP A 541 -23.39 13.31 -6.72
C ASP A 541 -23.52 14.64 -5.94
N ALA A 542 -24.46 15.56 -6.26
CA ALA A 542 -24.50 16.92 -5.70
C ALA A 542 -24.68 16.98 -4.16
N GLY A 543 -25.21 15.92 -3.54
CA GLY A 543 -25.31 15.79 -2.09
C GLY A 543 -24.13 15.07 -1.42
N LEU A 544 -23.26 14.40 -2.18
CA LEU A 544 -22.12 13.68 -1.63
C LEU A 544 -21.01 14.67 -1.23
N PRO A 545 -20.54 14.66 0.02
CA PRO A 545 -19.46 15.55 0.42
C PRO A 545 -18.14 15.19 -0.28
N GLU A 546 -17.34 16.20 -0.58
CA GLU A 546 -16.03 15.99 -1.22
C GLU A 546 -15.07 15.29 -0.27
N THR A 547 -14.61 14.10 -0.61
CA THR A 547 -13.60 13.37 0.17
C THR A 547 -12.85 12.33 -0.68
N PHE A 548 -12.02 11.50 -0.05
CA PHE A 548 -11.34 10.35 -0.62
C PHE A 548 -12.14 9.08 -0.32
N THR A 549 -12.33 8.21 -1.31
CA THR A 549 -13.21 7.04 -1.16
C THR A 549 -12.47 5.71 -1.11
N HIS A 550 -11.52 5.48 -2.01
CA HIS A 550 -10.77 4.21 -2.10
C HIS A 550 -9.25 4.47 -2.01
N PHE A 551 -8.62 4.77 -3.15
CA PHE A 551 -7.19 5.09 -3.24
C PHE A 551 -6.91 6.57 -2.91
N LEU A 552 -5.78 6.81 -2.26
CA LEU A 552 -5.13 8.12 -2.15
C LEU A 552 -4.04 8.31 -3.22
N ALA A 553 -3.33 7.24 -3.56
CA ALA A 553 -2.35 7.19 -4.61
C ALA A 553 -3.02 7.13 -5.99
N TYR A 554 -2.20 7.02 -7.03
CA TYR A 554 -2.67 6.88 -8.40
C TYR A 554 -3.09 5.42 -8.69
N ALA A 555 -4.25 5.23 -9.32
CA ALA A 555 -4.68 3.92 -9.82
C ALA A 555 -4.07 3.58 -11.20
N ASN A 556 -3.07 4.36 -11.66
CA ASN A 556 -2.56 4.31 -13.02
C ASN A 556 -1.69 3.08 -13.33
N GLY A 557 -1.23 2.34 -12.32
CA GLY A 557 -0.39 1.17 -12.53
C GLY A 557 1.08 1.50 -12.81
N LYS A 558 1.86 0.45 -13.07
CA LYS A 558 3.18 0.51 -13.73
C LYS A 558 3.19 -0.40 -14.95
N CYS A 559 4.22 -0.26 -15.78
CA CYS A 559 4.40 -1.08 -16.97
C CYS A 559 5.76 -1.77 -17.01
N ALA A 560 5.78 -2.97 -17.60
CA ALA A 560 6.98 -3.55 -18.19
C ALA A 560 6.96 -3.32 -19.70
N VAL A 561 8.13 -3.09 -20.29
CA VAL A 561 8.29 -2.99 -21.75
C VAL A 561 9.39 -3.92 -22.24
N ARG A 562 9.14 -4.57 -23.37
CA ARG A 562 10.07 -5.49 -24.02
C ARG A 562 11.11 -4.69 -24.80
N LEU A 563 12.38 -4.93 -24.53
CA LEU A 563 13.48 -4.26 -25.20
C LEU A 563 13.84 -5.03 -26.48
N ARG A 564 13.40 -4.51 -27.62
CA ARG A 564 13.77 -4.97 -28.96
C ARG A 564 14.17 -3.77 -29.80
N ALA A 565 15.48 -3.58 -29.99
CA ALA A 565 15.95 -2.65 -31.00
C ALA A 565 15.69 -3.26 -32.39
N LEU A 566 15.17 -2.46 -33.31
CA LEU A 566 15.21 -2.78 -34.74
C LEU A 566 16.69 -2.91 -35.16
N GLN A 567 16.94 -3.81 -36.11
CA GLN A 567 18.26 -3.95 -36.71
C GLN A 567 18.35 -3.08 -37.97
N ASP A 568 19.50 -2.43 -38.17
CA ASP A 568 19.81 -1.74 -39.41
C ASP A 568 20.14 -2.74 -40.54
N ARG A 569 20.47 -2.24 -41.73
CA ARG A 569 20.85 -3.08 -42.89
C ARG A 569 22.12 -3.92 -42.67
N ARG A 570 22.86 -3.70 -41.58
CA ARG A 570 24.08 -4.43 -41.19
C ARG A 570 23.83 -5.38 -40.01
N GLY A 571 22.60 -5.47 -39.50
CA GLY A 571 22.24 -6.25 -38.32
C GLY A 571 22.51 -5.53 -36.99
N ALA A 572 22.99 -4.29 -36.99
CA ALA A 572 23.32 -3.55 -35.78
C ALA A 572 22.05 -2.95 -35.12
N PRO A 573 21.94 -2.94 -33.79
CA PRO A 573 20.76 -2.44 -33.10
C PRO A 573 20.65 -0.91 -33.20
N VAL A 574 19.53 -0.43 -33.73
CA VAL A 574 19.17 0.99 -33.82
C VAL A 574 18.63 1.44 -32.45
N VAL A 575 19.49 2.04 -31.62
CA VAL A 575 19.15 2.44 -30.23
C VAL A 575 17.91 3.34 -30.17
N ASP A 576 17.72 4.24 -31.14
CA ASP A 576 16.59 5.16 -31.13
C ASP A 576 15.23 4.46 -31.34
N SER A 577 15.22 3.26 -31.94
CA SER A 577 14.02 2.43 -32.09
C SER A 577 13.58 1.70 -30.81
N LEU A 578 14.40 1.70 -29.75
CA LEU A 578 13.98 1.20 -28.44
C LEU A 578 12.77 2.00 -27.91
N PRO A 579 11.89 1.41 -27.10
CA PRO A 579 10.83 2.14 -26.41
C PRO A 579 11.33 3.41 -25.69
N LEU A 580 10.46 4.39 -25.55
CA LEU A 580 10.67 5.59 -24.75
C LEU A 580 9.70 5.58 -23.55
N PRO A 581 10.07 6.09 -22.38
CA PRO A 581 9.10 6.29 -21.30
C PRO A 581 8.08 7.35 -21.71
N CYS A 582 6.84 7.17 -21.26
CA CYS A 582 5.73 8.07 -21.56
C CYS A 582 5.04 8.40 -20.23
N GLY A 583 5.44 9.51 -19.61
CA GLY A 583 5.22 9.73 -18.19
C GLY A 583 5.96 8.68 -17.34
N VAL A 584 5.50 8.47 -16.12
CA VAL A 584 6.16 7.59 -15.12
C VAL A 584 5.41 6.26 -14.90
N HIS A 585 4.40 6.00 -15.75
CA HIS A 585 3.51 4.83 -15.67
C HIS A 585 3.38 4.04 -16.99
N SER A 586 4.02 4.47 -18.08
CA SER A 586 3.79 3.92 -19.42
C SER A 586 5.03 4.05 -20.32
N PHE A 587 4.97 3.42 -21.49
CA PHE A 587 5.96 3.54 -22.55
C PHE A 587 5.28 3.78 -23.91
N MET A 588 6.01 4.45 -24.78
CA MET A 588 5.70 4.71 -26.20
C MET A 588 6.74 4.02 -27.09
N GLY A 589 6.44 3.88 -28.38
CA GLY A 589 7.39 3.34 -29.37
C GLY A 589 8.65 4.19 -29.48
N GLY A 590 9.73 3.59 -29.98
CA GLY A 590 10.96 4.34 -30.30
C GLY A 590 10.80 5.27 -31.49
N VAL A 591 11.82 6.06 -31.79
CA VAL A 591 11.84 6.96 -32.95
C VAL A 591 12.41 6.19 -34.15
N VAL A 592 11.63 6.14 -35.23
CA VAL A 592 12.05 5.66 -36.55
C VAL A 592 11.80 6.78 -37.55
N ASP A 593 12.74 7.01 -38.46
CA ASP A 593 12.75 8.11 -39.45
C ASP A 593 12.82 9.55 -38.90
N GLY A 594 13.27 9.77 -37.66
CA GLY A 594 13.66 11.10 -37.12
C GLY A 594 12.51 12.08 -36.82
N ASP A 595 11.69 12.39 -37.83
CA ASP A 595 10.67 13.44 -37.80
C ASP A 595 9.25 12.91 -37.50
N LYS A 596 9.00 11.61 -37.72
CA LYS A 596 7.66 11.01 -37.65
C LYS A 596 7.19 10.63 -36.25
N GLY A 597 7.99 10.92 -35.21
CA GLY A 597 7.67 10.62 -33.83
C GLY A 597 7.77 9.12 -33.47
N PRO A 598 7.10 8.67 -32.39
CA PRO A 598 7.20 7.30 -31.88
C PRO A 598 6.48 6.28 -32.79
N VAL A 599 7.24 5.38 -33.41
CA VAL A 599 6.74 4.35 -34.34
C VAL A 599 7.59 3.06 -34.19
N PRO A 600 7.00 1.84 -34.17
CA PRO A 600 5.58 1.52 -34.22
C PRO A 600 4.88 1.58 -32.85
N ARG A 601 3.54 1.45 -32.85
CA ARG A 601 2.76 1.28 -31.62
C ARG A 601 3.11 -0.05 -30.95
N LEU A 602 3.55 0.00 -29.70
CA LEU A 602 3.78 -1.17 -28.85
C LEU A 602 2.49 -1.97 -28.70
N ARG A 603 2.52 -3.30 -28.85
CA ARG A 603 1.36 -4.14 -28.52
C ARG A 603 1.22 -4.25 -27.00
N ARG A 604 0.11 -3.72 -26.47
CA ARG A 604 -0.16 -3.56 -25.03
C ARG A 604 -1.09 -4.68 -24.54
N VAL A 605 -0.76 -5.32 -23.42
CA VAL A 605 -1.68 -6.19 -22.65
C VAL A 605 -1.81 -5.65 -21.23
N ARG A 606 -3.00 -5.78 -20.64
CA ARG A 606 -3.31 -5.34 -19.27
C ARG A 606 -3.57 -6.56 -18.38
N MET A 607 -3.05 -6.52 -17.17
CA MET A 607 -3.13 -7.59 -16.17
C MET A 607 -4.42 -7.44 -15.35
N ASP A 608 -5.54 -7.89 -15.89
CA ASP A 608 -6.87 -7.79 -15.26
C ASP A 608 -7.31 -9.09 -14.56
N GLY A 609 -6.61 -10.20 -14.76
CA GLY A 609 -6.96 -11.51 -14.21
C GLY A 609 -6.88 -11.57 -12.69
N ASP A 610 -7.75 -12.36 -12.09
CA ASP A 610 -7.81 -12.63 -10.64
C ASP A 610 -6.47 -13.07 -10.00
N SER A 611 -5.61 -13.68 -10.79
CA SER A 611 -4.31 -14.23 -10.40
C SER A 611 -3.14 -13.64 -11.20
N ASP A 612 -3.39 -12.57 -11.97
CA ASP A 612 -2.37 -11.84 -12.70
C ASP A 612 -1.45 -11.04 -11.76
N PRO A 613 -0.20 -10.72 -12.18
CA PRO A 613 0.70 -9.92 -11.37
C PRO A 613 0.19 -8.49 -11.18
N GLY A 614 0.47 -7.94 -10.00
CA GLY A 614 0.10 -6.58 -9.61
C GLY A 614 1.30 -5.84 -9.01
N VAL A 615 1.14 -4.54 -8.81
CA VAL A 615 2.11 -3.69 -8.08
C VAL A 615 1.58 -3.47 -6.68
N LEU A 616 2.31 -3.93 -5.67
CA LEU A 616 2.03 -3.55 -4.28
C LEU A 616 2.65 -2.18 -4.04
N HIS A 617 1.80 -1.15 -3.84
CA HIS A 617 2.21 0.23 -3.70
C HIS A 617 2.15 0.68 -2.24
N TYR A 618 3.31 0.77 -1.60
CA TYR A 618 3.55 1.16 -0.21
C TYR A 618 3.48 2.69 -0.01
N ALA A 619 2.53 3.32 -0.69
CA ALA A 619 2.36 4.77 -0.71
C ALA A 619 2.10 5.31 0.69
N ASN A 620 2.99 6.20 1.16
CA ASN A 620 2.82 6.92 2.44
C ASN A 620 2.83 6.01 3.68
N CYS A 621 3.33 4.78 3.56
CA CYS A 621 3.53 3.86 4.68
C CYS A 621 4.55 4.46 5.69
N GLY A 622 4.13 4.69 6.94
CA GLY A 622 4.85 5.41 8.01
C GLY A 622 4.55 6.92 8.09
N PHE A 623 4.11 7.42 9.26
CA PHE A 623 3.68 8.81 9.49
C PHE A 623 4.83 9.81 9.42
N SER A 624 5.94 9.57 10.11
CA SER A 624 7.12 10.43 10.03
C SER A 624 7.73 10.45 8.62
N TYR A 625 7.66 9.33 7.89
CA TYR A 625 8.07 9.27 6.49
C TYR A 625 7.10 10.02 5.57
N TRP A 626 5.79 9.93 5.81
CA TRP A 626 4.78 10.70 5.08
C TRP A 626 4.99 12.20 5.24
N ILE A 627 5.22 12.70 6.46
CA ILE A 627 5.56 14.12 6.69
C ILE A 627 6.81 14.49 5.88
N LYS A 628 7.92 13.76 6.08
CA LYS A 628 9.19 13.99 5.38
C LYS A 628 9.04 13.98 3.85
N LYS A 629 8.20 13.11 3.29
CA LYS A 629 7.90 13.04 1.86
C LYS A 629 7.30 14.35 1.34
N TYR A 630 6.32 14.91 2.06
CA TYR A 630 5.70 16.18 1.64
C TYR A 630 6.54 17.42 2.00
N GLU A 631 7.42 17.34 3.02
CA GLU A 631 8.48 18.34 3.24
C GLU A 631 9.47 18.38 2.05
N ILE A 632 9.93 17.21 1.56
CA ILE A 632 10.84 17.08 0.41
C ILE A 632 10.19 17.55 -0.89
N LEU A 633 8.91 17.20 -1.12
CA LEU A 633 8.16 17.67 -2.29
C LEU A 633 7.84 19.17 -2.22
N GLY A 634 7.74 19.72 -1.00
CA GLY A 634 7.48 21.13 -0.75
C GLY A 634 6.19 21.63 -1.40
N ARG A 635 6.18 22.93 -1.76
CA ARG A 635 5.02 23.59 -2.36
C ARG A 635 5.00 23.45 -3.89
N PHE A 636 4.52 22.32 -4.39
CA PHE A 636 4.13 22.16 -5.80
C PHE A 636 2.76 22.87 -6.07
N PRO A 637 2.49 23.33 -7.30
CA PRO A 637 1.31 24.16 -7.58
C PRO A 637 0.00 23.36 -7.78
N ASP A 638 -1.13 24.07 -7.59
CA ASP A 638 -2.48 23.56 -7.88
C ASP A 638 -2.76 23.47 -9.39
N ILE A 639 -1.98 24.18 -10.22
CA ILE A 639 -2.12 24.20 -11.67
C ILE A 639 -0.76 23.82 -12.28
N VAL A 640 -0.74 22.75 -13.08
CA VAL A 640 0.43 22.27 -13.82
C VAL A 640 0.10 22.31 -15.30
N ASN A 641 0.95 22.94 -16.12
CA ASN A 641 0.74 23.07 -17.57
C ASN A 641 -0.65 23.61 -17.96
N ARG A 642 -1.13 24.62 -17.20
CA ARG A 642 -2.47 25.24 -17.32
C ARG A 642 -3.66 24.31 -17.03
N LYS A 643 -3.42 23.08 -16.55
CA LYS A 643 -4.45 22.13 -16.12
C LYS A 643 -4.48 22.05 -14.59
N GLN A 644 -5.67 21.95 -14.00
CA GLN A 644 -5.84 21.72 -12.57
C GLN A 644 -5.16 20.40 -12.19
N ASN A 645 -4.29 20.43 -11.19
CA ASN A 645 -3.68 19.26 -10.59
C ASN A 645 -4.78 18.37 -9.98
N THR A 646 -4.91 17.14 -10.49
CA THR A 646 -5.95 16.19 -10.11
C THR A 646 -5.54 15.28 -8.96
N MET A 647 -4.30 15.37 -8.46
CA MET A 647 -3.79 14.57 -7.35
C MET A 647 -4.31 15.09 -5.99
N ARG A 648 -5.63 15.00 -5.78
CA ARG A 648 -6.37 15.55 -4.63
C ARG A 648 -5.71 15.20 -3.27
N ALA A 649 -5.24 13.97 -3.09
CA ALA A 649 -4.63 13.52 -1.85
C ALA A 649 -3.23 14.11 -1.62
N HIS A 650 -2.45 14.28 -2.70
CA HIS A 650 -1.16 14.96 -2.62
C HIS A 650 -1.34 16.45 -2.24
N LEU A 651 -2.34 17.13 -2.83
CA LEU A 651 -2.64 18.52 -2.50
C LEU A 651 -3.07 18.68 -1.03
N ALA A 652 -3.97 17.82 -0.54
CA ALA A 652 -4.38 17.83 0.87
C ALA A 652 -3.22 17.56 1.83
N ALA A 653 -2.38 16.56 1.55
CA ALA A 653 -1.21 16.25 2.36
C ALA A 653 -0.15 17.37 2.35
N ARG A 654 0.11 17.97 1.19
CA ARG A 654 0.95 19.18 1.04
C ARG A 654 0.44 20.30 1.94
N ASP A 655 -0.84 20.63 1.86
CA ASP A 655 -1.40 21.77 2.59
C ASP A 655 -1.41 21.55 4.10
N LEU A 656 -1.66 20.33 4.57
CA LEU A 656 -1.55 19.98 5.99
C LEU A 656 -0.11 20.07 6.51
N VAL A 657 0.86 19.53 5.78
CA VAL A 657 2.27 19.59 6.18
C VAL A 657 2.78 21.03 6.19
N LEU A 658 2.37 21.87 5.24
CA LEU A 658 2.68 23.31 5.21
C LEU A 658 2.02 24.13 6.33
N ARG A 659 0.92 23.67 6.93
CA ARG A 659 0.32 24.29 8.14
C ARG A 659 1.12 23.98 9.41
N HIS A 660 1.97 22.95 9.40
CA HIS A 660 2.71 22.44 10.55
C HIS A 660 1.86 21.98 11.76
N ASP A 661 0.54 21.83 11.60
CA ASP A 661 -0.32 21.27 12.64
C ASP A 661 -0.20 19.74 12.70
N ARG A 662 0.49 19.24 13.74
CA ARG A 662 0.70 17.80 13.95
C ARG A 662 -0.56 17.03 14.35
N HIS A 663 -1.57 17.70 14.94
CA HIS A 663 -2.83 17.05 15.29
C HIS A 663 -3.63 16.76 14.02
N ASP A 664 -3.83 17.77 13.18
CA ASP A 664 -4.53 17.62 11.90
C ASP A 664 -3.82 16.66 10.95
N MET A 665 -2.49 16.71 10.90
CA MET A 665 -1.66 15.72 10.20
C MET A 665 -1.93 14.28 10.67
N ALA A 666 -1.92 14.03 11.99
CA ALA A 666 -2.16 12.69 12.53
C ALA A 666 -3.62 12.23 12.31
N LEU A 667 -4.59 13.14 12.40
CA LEU A 667 -6.01 12.88 12.13
C LEU A 667 -6.24 12.51 10.66
N TYR A 668 -5.63 13.26 9.72
CA TYR A 668 -5.63 12.95 8.29
C TYR A 668 -5.00 11.56 8.03
N TYR A 669 -3.85 11.28 8.65
CA TYR A 669 -3.13 10.03 8.43
C TYR A 669 -3.94 8.80 8.86
N ARG A 670 -4.47 8.80 10.09
CA ARG A 670 -5.32 7.72 10.62
C ARG A 670 -6.61 7.52 9.80
N MET A 671 -7.23 8.61 9.35
CA MET A 671 -8.47 8.54 8.58
C MET A 671 -8.26 8.07 7.15
N PHE A 672 -7.31 8.64 6.41
CA PHE A 672 -7.25 8.42 4.96
C PHE A 672 -6.22 7.37 4.57
N VAL A 673 -5.05 7.38 5.21
CA VAL A 673 -3.94 6.45 4.91
C VAL A 673 -4.21 5.12 5.60
N MET A 674 -4.25 5.10 6.93
CA MET A 674 -4.51 3.88 7.72
C MET A 674 -5.96 3.39 7.62
N SER A 675 -6.90 4.27 7.25
CA SER A 675 -8.34 3.95 7.16
C SER A 675 -8.94 3.35 8.44
N ASN A 676 -8.36 3.68 9.62
CA ASN A 676 -8.70 3.06 10.91
C ASN A 676 -9.42 3.99 11.89
N LEU A 677 -9.40 5.31 11.67
CA LEU A 677 -9.98 6.30 12.60
C LEU A 677 -11.46 6.06 12.93
N ILE A 678 -12.27 5.69 11.94
CA ILE A 678 -13.74 5.64 12.05
C ILE A 678 -14.32 4.23 11.92
N GLY A 679 -13.49 3.18 12.06
CA GLY A 679 -13.95 1.79 11.94
C GLY A 679 -14.41 1.40 10.53
N GLU A 680 -13.79 1.98 9.49
CA GLU A 680 -14.11 1.67 8.08
C GLU A 680 -13.27 0.52 7.49
N LEU A 681 -12.05 0.28 7.98
CA LEU A 681 -11.23 -0.89 7.62
C LEU A 681 -11.96 -2.25 7.76
N PRO A 682 -12.78 -2.52 8.80
CA PRO A 682 -13.65 -3.70 8.87
C PRO A 682 -14.61 -3.84 7.69
N LEU A 683 -15.27 -2.74 7.33
CA LEU A 683 -16.23 -2.69 6.24
C LEU A 683 -15.52 -2.90 4.90
N LEU A 684 -14.36 -2.30 4.71
CA LEU A 684 -13.53 -2.53 3.53
C LEU A 684 -13.10 -4.00 3.44
N PHE A 685 -12.53 -4.55 4.51
CA PHE A 685 -11.99 -5.91 4.55
C PHE A 685 -13.07 -6.98 4.33
N SER A 686 -14.20 -6.89 5.04
CA SER A 686 -15.33 -7.83 4.91
C SER A 686 -16.05 -7.77 3.55
N ARG A 687 -15.81 -6.71 2.76
CA ARG A 687 -16.27 -6.58 1.37
C ARG A 687 -15.18 -6.94 0.36
N GLY A 688 -13.98 -7.34 0.79
CA GLY A 688 -12.81 -7.61 -0.05
C GLY A 688 -12.12 -6.35 -0.61
N LEU A 689 -12.54 -5.16 -0.19
CA LEU A 689 -11.95 -3.89 -0.62
C LEU A 689 -10.60 -3.59 0.06
N VAL A 690 -10.26 -4.35 1.09
CA VAL A 690 -8.90 -4.52 1.61
C VAL A 690 -8.62 -6.02 1.74
N VAL A 691 -7.41 -6.45 1.41
CA VAL A 691 -6.92 -7.83 1.52
C VAL A 691 -5.54 -7.83 2.19
N ARG A 692 -5.15 -8.95 2.83
CA ARG A 692 -3.80 -9.14 3.37
C ARG A 692 -2.96 -9.93 2.37
N VAL A 693 -1.74 -9.47 2.06
CA VAL A 693 -0.84 -10.07 1.06
C VAL A 693 0.48 -10.46 1.74
N ASP A 694 0.48 -11.60 2.41
CA ASP A 694 1.67 -12.11 3.12
C ASP A 694 2.75 -12.67 2.20
N GLY A 695 2.39 -13.05 0.97
CA GLY A 695 3.32 -13.61 -0.01
C GLY A 695 4.56 -12.76 -0.27
N ALA A 696 4.43 -11.43 -0.29
CA ALA A 696 5.57 -10.52 -0.51
C ALA A 696 6.51 -10.47 0.71
N ARG A 697 5.96 -10.33 1.91
CA ARG A 697 6.67 -10.40 3.21
C ARG A 697 7.47 -11.70 3.33
N GLN A 698 6.85 -12.84 3.00
CA GLN A 698 7.49 -14.15 3.05
C GLN A 698 8.71 -14.28 2.10
N VAL A 699 8.65 -13.70 0.89
CA VAL A 699 9.80 -13.65 -0.03
C VAL A 699 10.89 -12.74 0.54
N MET A 700 10.50 -11.57 1.05
CA MET A 700 11.41 -10.59 1.64
C MET A 700 12.22 -11.17 2.78
N GLU A 701 11.57 -11.82 3.75
CA GLU A 701 12.23 -12.43 4.90
C GLU A 701 13.24 -13.52 4.50
N ARG A 702 12.92 -14.33 3.47
CA ARG A 702 13.88 -15.31 2.92
C ARG A 702 15.10 -14.61 2.31
N ALA A 703 14.89 -13.55 1.55
CA ALA A 703 15.97 -12.78 0.95
C ALA A 703 16.86 -12.08 2.00
N HIS A 704 16.27 -11.56 3.09
CA HIS A 704 17.04 -11.00 4.22
C HIS A 704 17.86 -12.06 4.93
N ARG A 705 17.28 -13.22 5.29
CA ARG A 705 18.04 -14.29 5.98
C ARG A 705 19.24 -14.79 5.15
N GLU A 706 19.07 -14.95 3.84
CA GLU A 706 20.17 -15.33 2.94
C GLU A 706 21.24 -14.24 2.82
N TRP A 707 20.84 -12.97 2.82
CA TRP A 707 21.75 -11.83 2.79
C TRP A 707 22.52 -11.65 4.11
N GLU A 708 21.86 -11.82 5.25
CA GLU A 708 22.49 -11.79 6.59
C GLU A 708 23.52 -12.90 6.73
N ALA A 709 23.18 -14.14 6.37
CA ALA A 709 24.10 -15.27 6.38
C ALA A 709 25.32 -15.05 5.45
N ALA A 710 25.11 -14.49 4.25
CA ALA A 710 26.19 -14.15 3.33
C ALA A 710 27.11 -13.03 3.87
N ARG A 711 26.55 -12.08 4.63
CA ARG A 711 27.31 -11.00 5.29
C ARG A 711 28.14 -11.53 6.47
N GLU A 712 27.55 -12.40 7.29
CA GLU A 712 28.21 -13.04 8.43
C GLU A 712 29.35 -13.97 7.98
N GLY A 713 29.14 -14.76 6.93
CA GLY A 713 30.19 -15.61 6.34
C GLY A 713 31.42 -14.80 5.91
N ARG A 714 31.22 -13.65 5.24
CA ARG A 714 32.35 -12.78 4.86
C ARG A 714 33.05 -12.10 6.04
N ALA A 715 32.34 -11.82 7.13
CA ALA A 715 32.97 -11.30 8.34
C ALA A 715 33.89 -12.37 8.96
N GLN A 716 33.43 -13.62 9.02
CA GLN A 716 34.23 -14.75 9.48
C GLN A 716 35.43 -15.05 8.57
N GLU A 717 35.28 -14.92 7.24
CA GLU A 717 36.41 -15.03 6.29
C GLU A 717 37.45 -13.91 6.50
N ALA A 718 37.01 -12.69 6.84
CA ALA A 718 37.91 -11.55 7.07
C ALA A 718 38.67 -11.63 8.41
N ASP A 719 38.04 -12.20 9.45
CA ASP A 719 38.63 -12.40 10.79
C ASP A 719 39.45 -13.71 10.90
N GLY A 720 39.48 -14.53 9.84
CA GLY A 720 40.21 -15.81 9.82
C GLY A 720 41.74 -15.63 9.95
N PRO A 721 42.44 -16.58 10.61
CA PRO A 721 43.86 -16.42 10.97
C PRO A 721 44.80 -16.22 9.78
N ASP A 722 44.45 -16.73 8.60
CA ASP A 722 45.25 -16.58 7.37
C ASP A 722 45.16 -15.16 6.77
N GLY A 723 44.06 -14.43 7.01
CA GLY A 723 43.85 -13.06 6.50
C GLY A 723 44.82 -12.03 7.07
N ALA A 724 45.38 -12.30 8.26
CA ALA A 724 46.38 -11.43 8.89
C ALA A 724 47.81 -11.61 8.33
N GLY A 725 48.06 -12.66 7.54
CA GLY A 725 49.42 -13.07 7.13
C GLY A 725 50.01 -12.30 5.95
N GLU A 726 49.26 -12.08 4.87
CA GLU A 726 49.84 -11.65 3.59
C GLU A 726 49.93 -10.13 3.38
N ALA A 727 49.16 -9.32 4.12
CA ALA A 727 49.05 -7.87 3.89
C ALA A 727 50.32 -7.04 4.24
N ARG A 728 51.44 -7.68 4.65
CA ARG A 728 52.63 -7.00 5.19
C ARG A 728 53.91 -7.09 4.34
N ALA A 729 53.88 -7.75 3.17
CA ALA A 729 55.09 -8.07 2.40
C ALA A 729 55.15 -7.50 0.96
N ALA A 730 54.49 -6.36 0.69
CA ALA A 730 54.59 -5.65 -0.60
C ALA A 730 55.17 -4.24 -0.45
N ARG A 731 56.48 -4.13 -0.14
CA ARG A 731 57.22 -2.87 -0.32
C ARG A 731 57.58 -2.70 -1.80
N PRO A 732 57.29 -1.55 -2.44
CA PRO A 732 57.80 -1.28 -3.78
C PRO A 732 59.30 -0.97 -3.70
N ALA A 733 60.12 -1.81 -4.32
CA ALA A 733 61.52 -1.51 -4.55
C ALA A 733 61.65 -0.51 -5.71
N CYS A 734 61.69 0.79 -5.40
CA CYS A 734 62.12 1.83 -6.34
C CYS A 734 63.62 1.69 -6.61
N GLY A 735 63.98 0.76 -7.50
CA GLY A 735 65.31 0.70 -8.09
C GLY A 735 65.46 1.78 -9.16
N ALA A 736 66.20 2.84 -8.85
CA ALA A 736 66.66 3.78 -9.87
C ALA A 736 67.86 3.18 -10.61
N ALA A 737 67.76 3.09 -11.94
CA ALA A 737 68.90 2.84 -12.82
C ALA A 737 68.69 3.65 -14.11
N GLY A 738 69.69 4.46 -14.47
CA GLY A 738 69.73 5.16 -15.76
C GLY A 738 70.41 4.31 -16.84
N GLY A 739 70.13 4.67 -18.09
CA GLY A 739 70.66 4.04 -19.31
C GLY A 739 69.98 4.65 -20.52
#